data_AF-A0A2N9N4W8-F1
#
_entry.id   AF-A0A2N9N4W8-F1
#
_cell.length_a   1.000
_cell.length_b   1.000
_cell.length_c   1.000
_cell.angle_alpha   90.00
_cell.angle_beta   90.00
_cell.angle_gamma   90.00
#
_symmetry.space_group_name_H-M   'P 1'
#
loop_
_entity.id
_entity.type
_entity.pdbx_description
1 polymer ?
#
loop_
_entity_poly.entity_id
_entity_poly.type
_entity_poly.pdbx_seq_one_letter_code
_entity_poly.pdbx_strand_id
1 'polypeptide(L)'
;MGGSIGGGLGSMRELSETPFPAEAELNEWRTLEPGHYRVYAISYRVWRPPDAGEQTPYGRVSEVVRSNAIEIDVSQPDPAWQDQQLRSAVQTLANPSSPEEARHAARRLRFLNTKDSTRELARLFEGLNQDQPTGWDLMFGLYGSPYRQIAIDAMHAELAVPERADTNEFLSALVHLRMAADASFDPPSTAGPEEARAFWQRRQTRERELTQSEMQAVAAALPRKTGRARALTLNGLLTGGDESVMQTIRPALIAAWADLPLATQQELIQSRWSLIAGPEMLPILRRVAAEPPPPPRTFAAMVRDAALRHIYELDAAAGREAILRDLKDTRAEPGLDVVKLLSKEDVATALQPAVERIVNRSARTLDYELIGRYAGESALPALQAAFKEPGKMGCTPQSAMLRYFLRVAPDYGAEQVAASLNDRKFTGCYKSLLQELGSELPKVQQIAIGALDDPDLEQNAALALGHWGTPDAEKALWRSLQRFHEEWADHSEQLRSTPEYQSPGSRGVSLEQGLVAAIVTGSNWICPPERLARLNYLVWTRNQHDQIAGWIKQWGQGSAQVNPIWYPEDNPTFSVLQYSGLTEDQLRVKLEQFPSGTQLRWLLWQPGQISPPVSMAKQEAVFERIRSAAAQHGVTLEKVTQP
;
A
#
# COMPACT_ATOMS: atom_id res chain seq x y z
N MET A 1 10.75 3.21 -0.82
CA MET A 1 10.08 2.88 -2.10
C MET A 1 11.10 2.20 -2.99
N GLY A 2 10.93 0.91 -3.28
CA GLY A 2 11.76 0.20 -4.25
C GLY A 2 11.30 0.57 -5.65
N GLY A 3 11.97 1.52 -6.29
CA GLY A 3 11.83 1.72 -7.73
C GLY A 3 12.36 0.47 -8.41
N SER A 4 11.45 -0.35 -8.94
CA SER A 4 11.81 -1.44 -9.82
C SER A 4 12.57 -0.84 -11.01
N ILE A 5 13.82 -1.28 -11.21
CA ILE A 5 14.57 -1.05 -12.45
C ILE A 5 13.90 -1.93 -13.51
N GLY A 6 12.70 -1.51 -13.92
CA GLY A 6 11.83 -2.22 -14.85
C GLY A 6 12.20 -1.88 -16.28
N GLY A 7 13.38 -2.32 -16.73
CA GLY A 7 13.69 -2.36 -18.15
C GLY A 7 12.78 -3.40 -18.82
N GLY A 8 11.69 -2.94 -19.46
CA GLY A 8 10.98 -3.48 -20.63
C GLY A 8 10.54 -4.96 -20.72
N LEU A 9 11.02 -5.86 -19.87
CA LEU A 9 10.96 -7.32 -20.08
C LEU A 9 10.03 -8.01 -19.07
N GLY A 10 9.02 -7.32 -18.54
CA GLY A 10 8.31 -7.69 -17.32
C GLY A 10 7.18 -8.73 -17.42
N SER A 11 6.91 -9.36 -18.56
CA SER A 11 5.79 -10.31 -18.71
C SER A 11 6.25 -11.75 -19.02
N MET A 12 5.46 -12.74 -18.56
CA MET A 12 5.63 -14.15 -18.92
C MET A 12 4.82 -14.44 -20.19
N ARG A 13 5.46 -15.10 -21.16
CA ARG A 13 4.83 -15.49 -22.42
C ARG A 13 5.39 -16.84 -22.87
N GLU A 14 4.50 -17.70 -23.35
CA GLU A 14 4.90 -18.94 -24.01
C GLU A 14 5.60 -18.63 -25.34
N LEU A 15 6.75 -19.26 -25.58
CA LEU A 15 7.49 -19.09 -26.82
C LEU A 15 6.73 -19.79 -27.96
N SER A 16 6.69 -19.18 -29.14
CA SER A 16 6.01 -19.72 -30.32
C SER A 16 6.86 -19.50 -31.57
N GLU A 17 6.42 -20.04 -32.70
CA GLU A 17 7.04 -19.77 -34.01
C GLU A 17 6.99 -18.28 -34.40
N THR A 18 6.08 -17.49 -33.81
CA THR A 18 6.05 -16.04 -34.00
C THR A 18 7.10 -15.37 -33.10
N PRO A 19 8.10 -14.66 -33.67
CA PRO A 19 9.13 -13.98 -32.89
C PRO A 19 8.52 -12.90 -31.98
N PHE A 20 9.05 -12.81 -30.75
CA PHE A 20 8.72 -11.73 -29.83
C PHE A 20 9.82 -10.66 -29.89
N PRO A 21 9.55 -9.46 -30.45
CA PRO A 21 10.50 -8.37 -30.40
C PRO A 21 10.55 -7.79 -28.99
N ALA A 22 11.78 -7.66 -28.46
CA ALA A 22 12.04 -7.01 -27.19
C ALA A 22 13.15 -5.99 -27.37
N GLU A 23 12.92 -4.77 -26.92
CA GLU A 23 13.89 -3.68 -27.02
C GLU A 23 14.68 -3.54 -25.71
N ALA A 24 15.99 -3.39 -25.86
CA ALA A 24 16.90 -3.10 -24.76
C ALA A 24 17.92 -2.07 -25.22
N GLU A 25 18.21 -1.09 -24.38
CA GLU A 25 19.19 -0.05 -24.68
C GLU A 25 20.54 -0.40 -24.08
N LEU A 26 21.57 -0.52 -24.92
CA LEU A 26 22.92 -0.93 -24.51
C LEU A 26 23.52 0.02 -23.45
N ASN A 27 23.25 1.32 -23.58
CA ASN A 27 23.75 2.35 -22.66
C ASN A 27 23.17 2.26 -21.24
N GLU A 28 22.09 1.49 -21.02
CA GLU A 28 21.61 1.19 -19.65
C GLU A 28 22.52 0.18 -18.93
N TRP A 29 23.35 -0.55 -19.67
CA TRP A 29 24.21 -1.61 -19.15
C TRP A 29 25.68 -1.24 -19.19
N ARG A 30 26.12 -0.58 -20.27
CA ARG A 30 27.54 -0.26 -20.47
C ARG A 30 27.74 0.90 -21.43
N THR A 31 28.62 1.83 -21.04
CA THR A 31 29.23 2.80 -21.95
C THR A 31 30.41 2.15 -22.66
N LEU A 32 30.47 2.26 -23.98
CA LEU A 32 31.55 1.72 -24.79
C LEU A 32 32.59 2.81 -25.09
N GLU A 33 33.86 2.46 -24.91
CA GLU A 33 34.97 3.29 -25.38
C GLU A 33 35.14 3.15 -26.89
N PRO A 34 35.92 4.02 -27.56
CA PRO A 34 36.23 3.84 -28.97
C PRO A 34 36.97 2.52 -29.23
N GLY A 35 36.51 1.77 -30.23
CA GLY A 35 37.05 0.46 -30.57
C GLY A 35 36.07 -0.43 -31.33
N HIS A 36 36.55 -1.62 -31.67
CA HIS A 36 35.76 -2.66 -32.34
C HIS A 36 35.24 -3.66 -31.29
N TYR A 37 33.92 -3.84 -31.26
CA TYR A 37 33.26 -4.71 -30.28
C TYR A 37 32.43 -5.79 -30.96
N ARG A 38 32.45 -6.96 -30.35
CA ARG A 38 31.50 -8.04 -30.65
C ARG A 38 30.47 -8.10 -29.52
N VAL A 39 29.21 -7.82 -29.86
CA VAL A 39 28.10 -7.76 -28.90
C VAL A 39 27.17 -8.95 -29.12
N TYR A 40 26.76 -9.59 -28.03
CA TYR A 40 25.71 -10.62 -28.03
C TYR A 40 24.96 -10.55 -26.70
N ALA A 41 23.70 -10.96 -26.70
CA ALA A 41 22.87 -11.05 -25.51
C ALA A 41 22.88 -12.47 -24.94
N ILE A 42 22.90 -12.59 -23.62
CA ILE A 42 22.57 -13.81 -22.90
C ILE A 42 21.28 -13.54 -22.13
N SER A 43 20.29 -14.42 -22.29
CA SER A 43 19.06 -14.37 -21.51
C SER A 43 18.97 -15.57 -20.58
N TYR A 44 18.75 -15.29 -19.31
CA TYR A 44 18.43 -16.26 -18.25
C TYR A 44 16.93 -16.33 -17.97
N ARG A 45 16.12 -15.67 -18.83
CA ARG A 45 14.67 -15.51 -18.64
C ARG A 45 13.86 -16.58 -19.35
N VAL A 46 14.51 -17.42 -20.16
CA VAL A 46 13.88 -18.58 -20.77
C VAL A 46 13.92 -19.70 -19.76
N TRP A 47 12.82 -20.43 -19.63
CA TRP A 47 12.74 -21.58 -18.77
C TRP A 47 11.73 -22.56 -19.35
N ARG A 48 11.84 -23.82 -18.94
CA ARG A 48 10.86 -24.87 -19.21
C ARG A 48 10.36 -25.48 -17.89
N PRO A 49 9.19 -26.11 -17.88
CA PRO A 49 8.79 -26.97 -16.77
C PRO A 49 9.84 -28.07 -16.52
N PRO A 50 10.08 -28.48 -15.27
CA PRO A 50 10.98 -29.58 -14.96
C PRO A 50 10.44 -30.90 -15.51
N ASP A 51 11.33 -31.78 -15.94
CA ASP A 51 10.95 -33.14 -16.32
C ASP A 51 10.61 -33.98 -15.08
N ALA A 52 9.95 -35.13 -15.29
CA ALA A 52 9.64 -36.05 -14.20
C ALA A 52 10.92 -36.48 -13.45
N GLY A 53 11.02 -36.15 -12.16
CA GLY A 53 12.19 -36.42 -11.31
C GLY A 53 13.24 -35.31 -11.24
N GLU A 54 13.09 -34.22 -12.01
CA GLU A 54 14.00 -33.07 -12.01
C GLU A 54 13.61 -32.06 -10.91
N GLN A 55 14.39 -32.00 -9.82
CA GLN A 55 14.14 -31.08 -8.72
C GLN A 55 14.71 -29.69 -9.00
N THR A 56 13.88 -28.65 -8.93
CA THR A 56 14.32 -27.25 -9.07
C THR A 56 13.73 -26.36 -7.98
N PRO A 57 14.45 -25.32 -7.51
CA PRO A 57 13.99 -24.46 -6.41
C PRO A 57 12.71 -23.65 -6.68
N TYR A 58 12.29 -23.55 -7.94
CA TYR A 58 11.19 -22.67 -8.38
C TYR A 58 10.22 -23.35 -9.37
N GLY A 59 10.21 -24.69 -9.44
CA GLY A 59 9.35 -25.42 -10.37
C GLY A 59 9.60 -25.10 -11.85
N ARG A 60 10.83 -24.70 -12.19
CA ARG A 60 11.26 -24.33 -13.53
C ARG A 60 12.74 -24.65 -13.72
N VAL A 61 13.09 -25.11 -14.91
CA VAL A 61 14.47 -25.28 -15.35
C VAL A 61 14.82 -24.07 -16.20
N SER A 62 15.76 -23.26 -15.71
CA SER A 62 16.24 -22.10 -16.45
C SER A 62 17.06 -22.54 -17.66
N GLU A 63 16.68 -22.05 -18.83
CA GLU A 63 17.39 -22.25 -20.07
C GLU A 63 18.20 -20.99 -20.39
N VAL A 64 19.50 -21.17 -20.64
CA VAL A 64 20.38 -20.06 -21.00
C VAL A 64 20.44 -19.97 -22.52
N VAL A 65 19.77 -18.97 -23.08
CA VAL A 65 19.82 -18.72 -24.52
C VAL A 65 20.77 -17.57 -24.84
N ARG A 66 21.45 -17.69 -25.98
CA ARG A 66 22.41 -16.71 -26.48
C ARG A 66 22.01 -16.26 -27.87
N SER A 67 22.03 -14.95 -28.11
CA SER A 67 21.80 -14.41 -29.45
C SER A 67 22.98 -14.70 -30.39
N ASN A 68 22.75 -14.52 -31.69
CA ASN A 68 23.83 -14.24 -32.62
C ASN A 68 24.61 -13.00 -32.15
N ALA A 69 25.88 -12.94 -32.52
CA ALA A 69 26.71 -11.79 -32.24
C ALA A 69 26.66 -10.81 -33.41
N ILE A 70 26.69 -9.52 -33.08
CA ILE A 70 26.90 -8.43 -34.03
C ILE A 70 28.26 -7.80 -33.77
N GLU A 71 28.83 -7.18 -34.80
CA GLU A 71 30.04 -6.38 -34.71
C GLU A 71 29.68 -4.91 -34.82
N ILE A 72 30.25 -4.09 -33.94
CA ILE A 72 30.04 -2.64 -33.91
C ILE A 72 31.39 -1.94 -33.79
N ASP A 73 31.56 -0.86 -34.56
CA ASP A 73 32.69 0.05 -34.45
C ASP A 73 32.24 1.32 -33.72
N VAL A 74 32.82 1.57 -32.56
CA VAL A 74 32.61 2.78 -31.78
C VAL A 74 33.73 3.75 -32.11
N SER A 75 33.38 4.86 -32.75
CA SER A 75 34.34 5.91 -33.13
C SER A 75 34.65 6.84 -31.95
N GLN A 76 35.75 7.59 -32.07
CA GLN A 76 36.03 8.70 -31.15
C GLN A 76 34.85 9.70 -31.17
N PRO A 77 34.45 10.27 -30.02
CA PRO A 77 33.37 11.24 -29.97
C PRO A 77 33.71 12.47 -30.83
N ASP A 78 32.83 12.83 -31.75
CA ASP A 78 32.90 14.09 -32.51
C ASP A 78 32.26 15.22 -31.67
N PRO A 79 33.02 16.24 -31.23
CA PRO A 79 32.48 17.33 -30.43
C PRO A 79 31.36 18.09 -31.16
N ALA A 80 31.47 18.28 -32.48
CA ALA A 80 30.45 19.03 -33.24
C ALA A 80 29.12 18.26 -33.28
N TRP A 81 29.19 16.93 -33.40
CA TRP A 81 28.03 16.06 -33.30
C TRP A 81 27.45 16.06 -31.88
N GLN A 82 28.28 15.97 -30.83
CA GLN A 82 27.81 16.04 -29.44
C GLN A 82 27.06 17.35 -29.15
N ASP A 83 27.59 18.48 -29.60
CA ASP A 83 26.96 19.80 -29.45
C ASP A 83 25.64 19.89 -30.23
N GLN A 84 25.55 19.25 -31.40
CA GLN A 84 24.31 19.16 -32.16
C GLN A 84 23.27 18.31 -31.42
N GLN A 85 23.65 17.14 -30.89
CA GLN A 85 22.76 16.27 -30.13
C GLN A 85 22.26 16.96 -28.85
N LEU A 86 23.15 17.67 -28.13
CA LEU A 86 22.81 18.43 -26.94
C LEU A 86 21.74 19.48 -27.26
N ARG A 87 21.99 20.34 -28.26
CA ARG A 87 21.04 21.39 -28.67
C ARG A 87 19.70 20.82 -29.13
N SER A 88 19.73 19.76 -29.93
CA SER A 88 18.51 19.09 -30.40
C SER A 88 17.71 18.50 -29.24
N ALA A 89 18.35 17.82 -28.29
CA ALA A 89 17.67 17.24 -27.14
C ALA A 89 17.07 18.31 -26.22
N VAL A 90 17.79 19.39 -25.92
CA VAL A 90 17.27 20.52 -25.12
C VAL A 90 16.08 21.18 -25.82
N GLN A 91 16.17 21.43 -27.12
CA GLN A 91 15.06 22.02 -27.89
C GLN A 91 13.82 21.12 -27.90
N THR A 92 14.03 19.81 -28.03
CA THR A 92 12.95 18.82 -28.00
C THR A 92 12.26 18.79 -26.63
N LEU A 93 13.03 18.84 -25.54
CA LEU A 93 12.48 18.88 -24.18
C LEU A 93 11.73 20.17 -23.87
N ALA A 94 12.10 21.29 -24.50
CA ALA A 94 11.38 22.55 -24.34
C ALA A 94 9.97 22.50 -24.97
N ASN A 95 9.79 21.75 -26.07
CA ASN A 95 8.52 21.62 -26.78
C ASN A 95 8.35 20.20 -27.38
N PRO A 96 8.07 19.19 -26.55
CA PRO A 96 7.94 17.82 -27.04
C PRO A 96 6.61 17.62 -27.77
N SER A 97 6.63 16.91 -28.90
CA SER A 97 5.42 16.55 -29.64
C SER A 97 4.69 15.36 -29.01
N SER A 98 5.39 14.56 -28.21
CA SER A 98 4.83 13.42 -27.46
C SER A 98 5.65 13.10 -26.19
N PRO A 99 5.07 12.38 -25.21
CA PRO A 99 5.82 11.90 -24.05
C PRO A 99 6.99 10.99 -24.39
N GLU A 100 6.86 10.18 -25.44
CA GLU A 100 7.92 9.30 -25.92
C GLU A 100 9.10 10.09 -26.49
N GLU A 101 8.82 11.14 -27.26
CA GLU A 101 9.84 12.04 -27.80
C GLU A 101 10.59 12.78 -26.68
N ALA A 102 9.85 13.27 -25.67
CA ALA A 102 10.44 13.88 -24.49
C ALA A 102 11.38 12.90 -23.77
N ARG A 103 10.91 11.66 -23.56
CA ARG A 103 11.71 10.61 -22.92
C ARG A 103 12.99 10.32 -23.71
N HIS A 104 12.87 10.15 -25.03
CA HIS A 104 14.02 9.91 -25.90
C HIS A 104 15.03 11.07 -25.85
N ALA A 105 14.56 12.33 -25.83
CA ALA A 105 15.41 13.50 -25.69
C ALA A 105 16.12 13.57 -24.32
N ALA A 106 15.43 13.27 -23.21
CA ALA A 106 16.04 13.20 -21.88
C ALA A 106 17.12 12.10 -21.82
N ARG A 107 16.85 10.94 -22.41
CA ARG A 107 17.83 9.84 -22.52
C ARG A 107 19.05 10.23 -23.33
N ARG A 108 18.88 10.99 -24.43
CA ARG A 108 20.01 11.56 -25.18
C ARG A 108 20.88 12.44 -24.28
N LEU A 109 20.30 13.35 -23.49
CA LEU A 109 21.08 14.18 -22.55
C LEU A 109 21.83 13.34 -21.50
N ARG A 110 21.16 12.33 -20.94
CA ARG A 110 21.74 11.38 -19.98
C ARG A 110 22.95 10.65 -20.57
N PHE A 111 22.86 10.15 -21.80
CA PHE A 111 23.92 9.33 -22.40
C PHE A 111 25.01 10.12 -23.14
N LEU A 112 24.79 11.41 -23.44
CA LEU A 112 25.83 12.26 -24.05
C LEU A 112 27.09 12.36 -23.19
N ASN A 113 26.91 12.33 -21.86
CA ASN A 113 27.99 12.23 -20.90
C ASN A 113 29.10 13.29 -21.11
N THR A 114 28.71 14.55 -21.32
CA THR A 114 29.63 15.69 -21.45
C THR A 114 29.46 16.65 -20.27
N LYS A 115 30.41 17.58 -20.11
CA LYS A 115 30.30 18.65 -19.10
C LYS A 115 29.05 19.50 -19.34
N ASP A 116 28.74 19.80 -20.60
CA ASP A 116 27.60 20.64 -20.96
C ASP A 116 26.28 19.89 -20.85
N SER A 117 26.24 18.59 -21.21
CA SER A 117 25.04 17.78 -20.94
C SER A 117 24.77 17.67 -19.44
N THR A 118 25.81 17.57 -18.60
CA THR A 118 25.67 17.57 -17.13
C THR A 118 25.07 18.87 -16.60
N ARG A 119 25.50 20.03 -17.14
CA ARG A 119 24.91 21.33 -16.78
C ARG A 119 23.45 21.43 -17.21
N GLU A 120 23.12 20.98 -18.42
CA GLU A 120 21.73 20.98 -18.90
C GLU A 120 20.84 20.01 -18.12
N LEU A 121 21.35 18.84 -17.73
CA LEU A 121 20.64 17.91 -16.84
C LEU A 121 20.31 18.58 -15.50
N ALA A 122 21.27 19.29 -14.90
CA ALA A 122 21.07 20.02 -13.65
C ALA A 122 20.06 21.17 -13.86
N ARG A 123 20.15 21.90 -14.97
CA ARG A 123 19.21 22.98 -15.33
C ARG A 123 17.80 22.46 -15.62
N LEU A 124 17.62 21.23 -16.07
CA LEU A 124 16.30 20.71 -16.43
C LEU A 124 15.63 19.93 -15.30
N PHE A 125 16.39 19.31 -14.38
CA PHE A 125 15.82 18.46 -13.34
C PHE A 125 15.16 19.25 -12.21
N GLU A 126 13.83 19.18 -12.07
CA GLU A 126 13.07 19.86 -11.00
C GLU A 126 12.50 18.88 -9.97
N GLY A 127 12.30 17.60 -10.33
CA GLY A 127 11.78 16.57 -9.44
C GLY A 127 11.24 15.34 -10.16
N LEU A 128 10.49 14.50 -9.46
CA LEU A 128 9.92 13.25 -10.01
C LEU A 128 8.39 13.23 -10.01
N ASN A 129 7.77 14.41 -9.97
CA ASN A 129 6.31 14.55 -9.97
C ASN A 129 5.73 14.38 -11.38
N GLN A 130 4.39 14.30 -11.48
CA GLN A 130 3.68 14.13 -12.76
C GLN A 130 3.95 15.26 -13.76
N ASP A 131 4.36 16.44 -13.29
CA ASP A 131 4.68 17.59 -14.13
C ASP A 131 6.08 17.48 -14.76
N GLN A 132 6.92 16.53 -14.32
CA GLN A 132 8.20 16.20 -14.92
C GLN A 132 8.30 14.69 -15.24
N PRO A 133 7.59 14.19 -16.27
CA PRO A 133 7.57 12.76 -16.61
C PRO A 133 8.95 12.21 -17.02
N THR A 134 9.88 13.07 -17.46
CA THR A 134 11.26 12.71 -17.81
C THR A 134 12.24 12.79 -16.62
N GLY A 135 11.75 13.13 -15.42
CA GLY A 135 12.60 13.43 -14.26
C GLY A 135 13.54 12.29 -13.87
N TRP A 136 13.10 11.04 -14.04
CA TRP A 136 13.95 9.85 -13.82
C TRP A 136 15.17 9.82 -14.74
N ASP A 137 14.99 10.05 -16.05
CA ASP A 137 16.09 10.04 -17.01
C ASP A 137 17.06 11.20 -16.73
N LEU A 138 16.55 12.37 -16.31
CA LEU A 138 17.39 13.51 -15.93
C LEU A 138 18.21 13.22 -14.66
N MET A 139 17.56 12.71 -13.61
CA MET A 139 18.21 12.35 -12.34
C MET A 139 19.26 11.25 -12.55
N PHE A 140 18.96 10.21 -13.32
CA PHE A 140 19.93 9.17 -13.62
C PHE A 140 21.11 9.67 -14.47
N GLY A 141 20.90 10.66 -15.33
CA GLY A 141 22.00 11.35 -16.01
C GLY A 141 22.92 12.09 -15.04
N LEU A 142 22.35 12.76 -14.04
CA LEU A 142 23.13 13.41 -12.99
C LEU A 142 23.95 12.41 -12.18
N TYR A 143 23.33 11.31 -11.72
CA TYR A 143 24.01 10.28 -10.92
C TYR A 143 25.08 9.52 -11.72
N GLY A 144 24.82 9.27 -13.00
CA GLY A 144 25.75 8.57 -13.90
C GLY A 144 26.88 9.44 -14.43
N SER A 145 26.80 10.76 -14.29
CA SER A 145 27.82 11.68 -14.81
C SER A 145 29.16 11.53 -14.06
N PRO A 146 30.30 11.40 -14.76
CA PRO A 146 31.61 11.43 -14.15
C PRO A 146 31.97 12.86 -13.69
N TYR A 147 31.23 13.87 -14.14
CA TYR A 147 31.44 15.28 -13.80
C TYR A 147 30.68 15.70 -12.54
N ARG A 148 30.79 14.91 -11.46
CA ARG A 148 29.99 15.07 -10.23
C ARG A 148 30.04 16.48 -9.64
N GLN A 149 31.23 17.09 -9.57
CA GLN A 149 31.35 18.45 -9.04
C GLN A 149 30.60 19.46 -9.92
N ILE A 150 30.64 19.31 -11.25
CA ILE A 150 29.89 20.18 -12.16
C ILE A 150 28.39 19.99 -11.96
N ALA A 151 27.90 18.76 -11.73
CA ALA A 151 26.50 18.51 -11.42
C ALA A 151 26.07 19.22 -10.12
N ILE A 152 26.86 19.09 -9.05
CA ILE A 152 26.60 19.73 -7.76
C ILE A 152 26.58 21.26 -7.91
N ASP A 153 27.63 21.84 -8.50
CA ASP A 153 27.75 23.29 -8.68
C ASP A 153 26.62 23.85 -9.54
N ALA A 154 26.25 23.14 -10.61
CA ALA A 154 25.15 23.55 -11.47
C ALA A 154 23.80 23.48 -10.74
N MET A 155 23.52 22.40 -10.01
CA MET A 155 22.29 22.31 -9.20
C MET A 155 22.22 23.39 -8.11
N HIS A 156 23.34 23.73 -7.47
CA HIS A 156 23.38 24.84 -6.51
C HIS A 156 23.10 26.19 -7.18
N ALA A 157 23.59 26.43 -8.39
CA ALA A 157 23.31 27.66 -9.13
C ALA A 157 21.82 27.82 -9.44
N GLU A 158 21.13 26.71 -9.72
CA GLU A 158 19.70 26.70 -10.03
C GLU A 158 18.80 27.08 -8.85
N LEU A 159 19.27 26.95 -7.60
CA LEU A 159 18.55 27.42 -6.41
C LEU A 159 18.23 28.91 -6.48
N ALA A 160 19.08 29.71 -7.14
CA ALA A 160 18.89 31.15 -7.23
C ALA A 160 17.85 31.58 -8.29
N VAL A 161 17.37 30.66 -9.14
CA VAL A 161 16.45 30.96 -10.25
C VAL A 161 15.02 31.17 -9.70
N PRO A 162 14.39 32.36 -9.90
CA PRO A 162 13.09 32.70 -9.32
C PRO A 162 11.92 31.78 -9.72
N GLU A 163 11.87 31.39 -10.99
CA GLU A 163 10.76 30.65 -11.60
C GLU A 163 10.94 29.12 -11.53
N ARG A 164 11.99 28.66 -10.84
CA ARG A 164 12.30 27.24 -10.72
C ARG A 164 11.90 26.71 -9.35
N ALA A 165 11.16 25.60 -9.32
CA ALA A 165 10.85 24.90 -8.08
C ALA A 165 12.04 24.08 -7.57
N ASP A 166 12.27 24.11 -6.25
CA ASP A 166 13.24 23.23 -5.57
C ASP A 166 12.46 22.20 -4.74
N THR A 167 12.14 21.08 -5.37
CA THR A 167 11.36 20.00 -4.74
C THR A 167 12.21 19.19 -3.75
N ASN A 168 11.56 18.36 -2.94
CA ASN A 168 12.26 17.42 -2.07
C ASN A 168 13.09 16.40 -2.87
N GLU A 169 12.63 16.02 -4.06
CA GLU A 169 13.38 15.14 -4.98
C GLU A 169 14.63 15.83 -5.52
N PHE A 170 14.54 17.12 -5.86
CA PHE A 170 15.69 17.94 -6.25
C PHE A 170 16.76 17.97 -5.15
N LEU A 171 16.32 18.26 -3.92
CA LEU A 171 17.17 18.26 -2.73
C LEU A 171 17.80 16.89 -2.46
N SER A 172 17.00 15.82 -2.54
CA SER A 172 17.48 14.45 -2.33
C SER A 172 18.53 14.06 -3.36
N ALA A 173 18.38 14.49 -4.62
CA ALA A 173 19.37 14.22 -5.66
C ALA A 173 20.68 14.98 -5.41
N LEU A 174 20.60 16.22 -4.94
CA LEU A 174 21.78 17.00 -4.57
C LEU A 174 22.53 16.39 -3.37
N VAL A 175 21.81 15.97 -2.32
CA VAL A 175 22.39 15.23 -1.19
C VAL A 175 23.04 13.94 -1.66
N HIS A 176 22.38 13.17 -2.54
CA HIS A 176 22.94 11.95 -3.10
C HIS A 176 24.25 12.20 -3.87
N LEU A 177 24.29 13.23 -4.73
CA LEU A 177 25.49 13.61 -5.47
C LEU A 177 26.64 13.99 -4.54
N ARG A 178 26.36 14.76 -3.48
CA ARG A 178 27.37 15.14 -2.47
C ARG A 178 27.86 13.94 -1.67
N MET A 179 26.99 12.98 -1.35
CA MET A 179 27.39 11.71 -0.73
C MET A 179 28.30 10.90 -1.67
N ALA A 180 27.93 10.79 -2.95
CA ALA A 180 28.67 10.04 -3.96
C ALA A 180 29.98 10.73 -4.42
N ALA A 181 30.20 11.99 -4.05
CA ALA A 181 31.45 12.69 -4.30
C ALA A 181 32.58 12.22 -3.36
N ASP A 182 32.24 11.55 -2.26
CA ASP A 182 33.19 11.03 -1.28
C ASP A 182 33.14 9.49 -1.24
N ALA A 183 34.16 8.86 -1.82
CA ALA A 183 34.28 7.40 -1.92
C ALA A 183 34.33 6.69 -0.54
N SER A 184 34.59 7.41 0.56
CA SER A 184 34.53 6.82 1.91
C SER A 184 33.11 6.42 2.34
N PHE A 185 32.09 6.90 1.63
CA PHE A 185 30.70 6.51 1.82
C PHE A 185 30.22 5.43 0.85
N ASP A 186 31.09 4.81 0.07
CA ASP A 186 30.74 3.62 -0.71
C ASP A 186 30.61 2.39 0.21
N PRO A 187 29.54 1.58 0.08
CA PRO A 187 29.32 0.46 0.97
C PRO A 187 30.45 -0.58 0.83
N PRO A 188 31.05 -1.03 1.95
CA PRO A 188 32.13 -2.00 1.91
C PRO A 188 31.60 -3.35 1.39
N SER A 189 32.30 -3.95 0.42
CA SER A 189 31.92 -5.22 -0.21
C SER A 189 32.00 -6.44 0.71
N THR A 190 32.76 -6.35 1.81
CA THR A 190 33.05 -7.46 2.72
C THR A 190 33.17 -7.01 4.18
N ALA A 191 32.18 -6.26 4.69
CA ALA A 191 32.15 -5.83 6.09
C ALA A 191 31.47 -6.86 7.01
N GLY A 192 32.02 -7.05 8.21
CA GLY A 192 31.34 -7.77 9.29
C GLY A 192 30.13 -6.99 9.85
N PRO A 193 29.22 -7.62 10.62
CA PRO A 193 27.98 -6.98 11.08
C PRO A 193 28.18 -5.67 11.87
N GLU A 194 29.21 -5.59 12.71
CA GLU A 194 29.49 -4.39 13.52
C GLU A 194 30.05 -3.24 12.68
N GLU A 195 30.97 -3.55 11.76
CA GLU A 195 31.54 -2.58 10.83
C GLU A 195 30.47 -2.04 9.87
N ALA A 196 29.58 -2.91 9.38
CA ALA A 196 28.43 -2.51 8.58
C ALA A 196 27.51 -1.56 9.36
N ARG A 197 27.18 -1.87 10.62
CA ARG A 197 26.37 -0.98 11.49
C ARG A 197 27.04 0.38 11.68
N ALA A 198 28.33 0.41 12.00
CA ALA A 198 29.07 1.66 12.18
C ALA A 198 29.14 2.48 10.88
N PHE A 199 29.35 1.82 9.74
CA PHE A 199 29.31 2.45 8.42
C PHE A 199 27.96 3.09 8.13
N TRP A 200 26.86 2.35 8.29
CA TRP A 200 25.52 2.85 8.03
C TRP A 200 25.12 3.98 8.99
N GLN A 201 25.54 3.93 10.26
CA GLN A 201 25.37 5.03 11.21
C GLN A 201 26.13 6.29 10.77
N ARG A 202 27.42 6.17 10.41
CA ARG A 202 28.19 7.33 9.91
C ARG A 202 27.60 7.91 8.63
N ARG A 203 27.20 7.05 7.69
CA ARG A 203 26.56 7.44 6.44
C ARG A 203 25.24 8.18 6.71
N GLN A 204 24.40 7.65 7.60
CA GLN A 204 23.14 8.29 7.98
C GLN A 204 23.36 9.65 8.65
N THR A 205 24.33 9.77 9.56
CA THR A 205 24.69 11.06 10.17
C THR A 205 25.11 12.07 9.11
N ARG A 206 26.00 11.67 8.19
CA ARG A 206 26.46 12.54 7.11
C ARG A 206 25.31 12.97 6.18
N GLU A 207 24.45 12.04 5.82
CA GLU A 207 23.28 12.31 4.99
C GLU A 207 22.34 13.33 5.66
N ARG A 208 22.11 13.24 6.97
CA ARG A 208 21.34 14.23 7.73
C ARG A 208 22.01 15.61 7.73
N GLU A 209 23.32 15.67 7.96
CA GLU A 209 24.09 16.93 7.92
C GLU A 209 23.96 17.61 6.55
N LEU A 210 24.15 16.85 5.46
CA LEU A 210 24.01 17.36 4.10
C LEU A 210 22.58 17.80 3.82
N THR A 211 21.58 16.99 4.19
CA THR A 211 20.17 17.33 4.05
C THR A 211 19.84 18.66 4.74
N GLN A 212 20.29 18.84 5.98
CA GLN A 212 20.10 20.09 6.72
C GLN A 212 20.80 21.27 6.04
N SER A 213 22.03 21.08 5.55
CA SER A 213 22.78 22.11 4.81
C SER A 213 22.06 22.53 3.53
N GLU A 214 21.53 21.59 2.76
CA GLU A 214 20.82 21.91 1.50
C GLU A 214 19.47 22.57 1.76
N MET A 215 18.75 22.15 2.80
CA MET A 215 17.51 22.82 3.23
C MET A 215 17.73 24.26 3.64
N GLN A 216 18.82 24.55 4.34
CA GLN A 216 19.19 25.93 4.68
C GLN A 216 19.48 26.77 3.43
N ALA A 217 20.16 26.19 2.44
CA ALA A 217 20.41 26.87 1.17
C ALA A 217 19.11 27.19 0.41
N VAL A 218 18.18 26.23 0.33
CA VAL A 218 16.85 26.45 -0.28
C VAL A 218 16.03 27.48 0.50
N ALA A 219 16.02 27.41 1.83
CA ALA A 219 15.33 28.38 2.66
C ALA A 219 15.88 29.80 2.47
N ALA A 220 17.20 29.96 2.30
CA ALA A 220 17.82 31.24 1.99
C ALA A 220 17.47 31.78 0.59
N ALA A 221 17.20 30.88 -0.38
CA ALA A 221 16.79 31.25 -1.73
C ALA A 221 15.29 31.58 -1.83
N LEU A 222 14.47 31.06 -0.91
CA LEU A 222 13.01 31.18 -0.92
C LEU A 222 12.45 32.60 -1.13
N PRO A 223 13.02 33.69 -0.56
CA PRO A 223 12.52 35.05 -0.80
C PRO A 223 12.56 35.47 -2.29
N ARG A 224 13.40 34.84 -3.11
CA ARG A 224 13.52 35.13 -4.55
C ARG A 224 12.55 34.33 -5.41
N LYS A 225 11.96 33.26 -4.87
CA LYS A 225 11.03 32.38 -5.59
C LYS A 225 9.66 33.04 -5.72
N THR A 226 9.01 32.87 -6.86
CA THR A 226 7.70 33.46 -7.16
C THR A 226 6.67 32.40 -7.60
N GLY A 227 5.38 32.74 -7.51
CA GLY A 227 4.25 31.93 -7.99
C GLY A 227 4.34 30.44 -7.68
N ARG A 228 4.15 29.60 -8.71
CA ARG A 228 4.21 28.14 -8.64
C ARG A 228 5.54 27.62 -8.09
N ALA A 229 6.66 28.21 -8.50
CA ALA A 229 7.99 27.80 -8.04
C ALA A 229 8.13 27.99 -6.54
N ARG A 230 7.67 29.14 -6.01
CA ARG A 230 7.64 29.39 -4.58
C ARG A 230 6.81 28.35 -3.83
N ALA A 231 5.60 28.05 -4.32
CA ALA A 231 4.69 27.10 -3.68
C ALA A 231 5.28 25.68 -3.63
N LEU A 232 5.87 25.22 -4.73
CA LEU A 232 6.53 23.91 -4.80
C LEU A 232 7.81 23.85 -3.96
N THR A 233 8.61 24.92 -3.89
CA THR A 233 9.77 25.01 -2.99
C THR A 233 9.34 24.96 -1.51
N LEU A 234 8.27 25.66 -1.14
CA LEU A 234 7.69 25.57 0.22
C LEU A 234 7.23 24.15 0.54
N ASN A 235 6.60 23.46 -0.41
CA ASN A 235 6.21 22.06 -0.25
C ASN A 235 7.45 21.13 -0.13
N GLY A 236 8.50 21.37 -0.91
CA GLY A 236 9.77 20.64 -0.81
C GLY A 236 10.40 20.77 0.58
N LEU A 237 10.49 22.00 1.08
CA LEU A 237 10.97 22.27 2.44
C LEU A 237 10.10 21.63 3.53
N LEU A 238 8.77 21.64 3.35
CA LEU A 238 7.84 21.03 4.32
C LEU A 238 7.99 19.50 4.38
N THR A 239 8.26 18.86 3.25
CA THR A 239 8.28 17.39 3.16
C THR A 239 9.61 16.77 3.53
N GLY A 240 10.72 17.50 3.38
CA GLY A 240 12.04 17.06 3.83
C GLY A 240 12.48 17.64 5.18
N GLY A 241 11.92 18.77 5.61
CA GLY A 241 12.35 19.50 6.80
C GLY A 241 12.02 18.81 8.12
N ASP A 242 12.73 19.21 9.18
CA ASP A 242 12.37 18.84 10.56
C ASP A 242 11.16 19.64 11.06
N GLU A 243 10.64 19.26 12.24
CA GLU A 243 9.45 19.87 12.83
C GLU A 243 9.58 21.40 13.01
N SER A 244 10.77 21.92 13.27
CA SER A 244 11.00 23.35 13.45
C SER A 244 10.88 24.13 12.14
N VAL A 245 11.44 23.57 11.06
CA VAL A 245 11.30 24.12 9.70
C VAL A 245 9.84 24.04 9.27
N MET A 246 9.17 22.92 9.54
CA MET A 246 7.76 22.73 9.18
C MET A 246 6.85 23.81 9.78
N GLN A 247 6.97 24.10 11.09
CA GLN A 247 6.13 25.12 11.74
C GLN A 247 6.35 26.52 11.15
N THR A 248 7.58 26.81 10.71
CA THR A 248 7.93 28.10 10.11
C THR A 248 7.41 28.22 8.66
N ILE A 249 7.44 27.13 7.90
CA ILE A 249 7.08 27.08 6.48
C ILE A 249 5.58 26.92 6.24
N ARG A 250 4.87 26.23 7.14
CA ARG A 250 3.43 25.92 6.98
C ARG A 250 2.57 27.15 6.65
N PRO A 251 2.63 28.29 7.38
CA PRO A 251 1.79 29.44 7.07
C PRO A 251 2.06 30.02 5.68
N ALA A 252 3.32 30.02 5.25
CA ALA A 252 3.71 30.51 3.93
C ALA A 252 3.21 29.59 2.81
N LEU A 253 3.25 28.26 3.00
CA LEU A 253 2.68 27.30 2.04
C LEU A 253 1.17 27.48 1.89
N ILE A 254 0.45 27.63 3.00
CA ILE A 254 -1.00 27.81 3.00
C ILE A 254 -1.39 29.12 2.32
N ALA A 255 -0.61 30.19 2.52
CA ALA A 255 -0.80 31.45 1.80
C ALA A 255 -0.56 31.30 0.28
N ALA A 256 0.35 30.42 -0.13
CA ALA A 256 0.66 30.11 -1.53
C ALA A 256 -0.18 28.94 -2.11
N TRP A 257 -1.24 28.49 -1.41
CA TRP A 257 -1.96 27.26 -1.76
C TRP A 257 -2.50 27.24 -3.20
N ALA A 258 -3.00 28.38 -3.68
CA ALA A 258 -3.58 28.49 -5.02
C ALA A 258 -2.55 28.28 -6.15
N ASP A 259 -1.26 28.49 -5.86
CA ASP A 259 -0.16 28.31 -6.82
C ASP A 259 0.34 26.87 -6.86
N LEU A 260 -0.10 26.00 -5.94
CA LEU A 260 0.23 24.58 -5.95
C LEU A 260 -0.50 23.83 -7.09
N PRO A 261 0.16 22.83 -7.71
CA PRO A 261 -0.54 21.90 -8.60
C PRO A 261 -1.70 21.20 -7.88
N LEU A 262 -2.81 20.95 -8.59
CA LEU A 262 -3.98 20.30 -8.01
C LEU A 262 -3.63 18.93 -7.39
N ALA A 263 -2.79 18.14 -8.06
CA ALA A 263 -2.33 16.84 -7.54
C ALA A 263 -1.60 16.98 -6.20
N THR A 264 -0.76 18.01 -6.05
CA THR A 264 -0.06 18.31 -4.79
C THR A 264 -1.02 18.76 -3.69
N GLN A 265 -1.99 19.63 -4.01
CA GLN A 265 -3.04 20.03 -3.06
C GLN A 265 -3.83 18.81 -2.55
N GLN A 266 -4.20 17.91 -3.46
CA GLN A 266 -4.93 16.69 -3.15
C GLN A 266 -4.10 15.72 -2.29
N GLU A 267 -2.83 15.50 -2.62
CA GLU A 267 -1.92 14.67 -1.82
C GLU A 267 -1.74 15.23 -0.40
N LEU A 268 -1.60 16.55 -0.27
CA LEU A 268 -1.45 17.21 1.03
C LEU A 268 -2.69 17.02 1.91
N ILE A 269 -3.90 17.15 1.35
CA ILE A 269 -5.15 16.94 2.09
C ILE A 269 -5.34 15.46 2.46
N GLN A 270 -5.13 14.55 1.50
CA GLN A 270 -5.50 13.14 1.67
C GLN A 270 -4.42 12.31 2.37
N SER A 271 -3.14 12.55 2.11
CA SER A 271 -2.02 11.71 2.60
C SER A 271 -1.08 12.41 3.57
N ARG A 272 -0.95 13.75 3.52
CA ARG A 272 0.05 14.50 4.31
C ARG A 272 -0.56 15.55 5.23
N TRP A 273 -1.78 15.30 5.71
CA TRP A 273 -2.54 16.24 6.54
C TRP A 273 -1.76 16.75 7.74
N SER A 274 -1.01 15.89 8.43
CA SER A 274 -0.21 16.26 9.60
C SER A 274 0.83 17.36 9.34
N LEU A 275 1.25 17.57 8.09
CA LEU A 275 2.21 18.62 7.73
C LEU A 275 1.55 20.01 7.62
N ILE A 276 0.25 20.05 7.30
CA ILE A 276 -0.49 21.29 7.01
C ILE A 276 -1.68 21.52 7.95
N ALA A 277 -1.94 20.62 8.88
CA ALA A 277 -3.05 20.70 9.81
C ALA A 277 -2.99 22.01 10.63
N GLY A 278 -4.12 22.72 10.65
CA GLY A 278 -4.27 23.98 11.36
C GLY A 278 -5.57 24.69 10.98
N PRO A 279 -6.09 25.58 11.84
CA PRO A 279 -7.33 26.32 11.57
C PRO A 279 -7.27 27.17 10.29
N GLU A 280 -6.08 27.60 9.88
CA GLU A 280 -5.83 28.31 8.62
C GLU A 280 -6.21 27.51 7.35
N MET A 281 -6.31 26.18 7.44
CA MET A 281 -6.78 25.33 6.33
C MET A 281 -8.30 25.30 6.17
N LEU A 282 -9.08 25.69 7.20
CA LEU A 282 -10.55 25.60 7.16
C LEU A 282 -11.18 26.28 5.92
N PRO A 283 -10.77 27.49 5.49
CA PRO A 283 -11.32 28.12 4.30
C PRO A 283 -11.07 27.32 3.01
N ILE A 284 -9.91 26.66 2.91
CA ILE A 284 -9.54 25.83 1.76
C ILE A 284 -10.38 24.55 1.76
N LEU A 285 -10.45 23.85 2.90
CA LEU A 285 -11.23 22.62 3.04
C LEU A 285 -12.72 22.86 2.77
N ARG A 286 -13.29 23.97 3.28
CA ARG A 286 -14.67 24.34 3.02
C ARG A 286 -14.94 24.58 1.53
N ARG A 287 -13.97 25.11 0.78
CA ARG A 287 -14.07 25.26 -0.68
C ARG A 287 -14.11 23.90 -1.37
N VAL A 288 -13.20 23.00 -1.02
CA VAL A 288 -13.18 21.62 -1.55
C VAL A 288 -14.50 20.89 -1.27
N ALA A 289 -15.04 21.03 -0.05
CA ALA A 289 -16.32 20.44 0.34
C ALA A 289 -17.55 21.14 -0.28
N ALA A 290 -17.40 22.35 -0.83
CA ALA A 290 -18.48 23.08 -1.51
C ALA A 290 -18.54 22.79 -3.02
N GLU A 291 -17.46 22.28 -3.61
CA GLU A 291 -17.44 21.83 -5.01
C GLU A 291 -18.45 20.68 -5.23
N PRO A 292 -18.96 20.49 -6.46
CA PRO A 292 -19.80 19.35 -6.78
C PRO A 292 -19.12 18.02 -6.38
N PRO A 293 -19.86 17.06 -5.80
CA PRO A 293 -19.31 15.77 -5.43
C PRO A 293 -18.66 15.08 -6.65
N PRO A 294 -17.39 14.64 -6.55
CA PRO A 294 -16.74 13.90 -7.63
C PRO A 294 -17.34 12.48 -7.75
N PRO A 295 -17.10 11.78 -8.87
CA PRO A 295 -17.53 10.39 -9.02
C PRO A 295 -17.02 9.50 -7.88
N PRO A 296 -17.86 8.60 -7.33
CA PRO A 296 -17.44 7.69 -6.25
C PRO A 296 -16.23 6.83 -6.64
N ARG A 297 -15.46 6.40 -5.64
CA ARG A 297 -14.26 5.52 -5.81
C ARG A 297 -13.16 6.12 -6.69
N THR A 298 -13.11 7.45 -6.80
CA THR A 298 -12.00 8.17 -7.42
C THR A 298 -11.09 8.78 -6.35
N PHE A 299 -9.85 9.12 -6.71
CA PHE A 299 -8.95 9.84 -5.81
C PHE A 299 -9.55 11.17 -5.35
N ALA A 300 -10.26 11.88 -6.22
CA ALA A 300 -10.96 13.11 -5.87
C ALA A 300 -12.04 12.88 -4.80
N ALA A 301 -12.78 11.76 -4.86
CA ALA A 301 -13.73 11.39 -3.80
C ALA A 301 -13.03 11.14 -2.46
N MET A 302 -11.88 10.46 -2.47
CA MET A 302 -11.07 10.26 -1.26
C MET A 302 -10.56 11.58 -0.67
N VAL A 303 -10.18 12.54 -1.52
CA VAL A 303 -9.75 13.88 -1.09
C VAL A 303 -10.93 14.64 -0.47
N ARG A 304 -12.12 14.55 -1.06
CA ARG A 304 -13.32 15.17 -0.49
C ARG A 304 -13.67 14.57 0.87
N ASP A 305 -13.63 13.25 1.01
CA ASP A 305 -13.84 12.57 2.30
C ASP A 305 -12.81 13.01 3.35
N ALA A 306 -11.53 13.11 2.97
CA ALA A 306 -10.50 13.65 3.82
C ALA A 306 -10.80 15.11 4.22
N ALA A 307 -11.23 15.96 3.28
CA ALA A 307 -11.60 17.33 3.59
C ALA A 307 -12.78 17.43 4.57
N LEU A 308 -13.83 16.61 4.40
CA LEU A 308 -14.96 16.54 5.34
C LEU A 308 -14.51 16.12 6.75
N ARG A 309 -13.66 15.10 6.84
CA ARG A 309 -13.07 14.63 8.10
C ARG A 309 -12.25 15.74 8.78
N HIS A 310 -11.40 16.43 8.03
CA HIS A 310 -10.52 17.48 8.56
C HIS A 310 -11.30 18.74 8.97
N ILE A 311 -12.39 19.07 8.27
CA ILE A 311 -13.32 20.11 8.75
C ILE A 311 -13.91 19.70 10.09
N TYR A 312 -14.35 18.44 10.24
CA TYR A 312 -14.89 17.94 11.51
C TYR A 312 -13.85 17.97 12.65
N GLU A 313 -12.59 17.64 12.36
CA GLU A 313 -11.48 17.73 13.32
C GLU A 313 -11.27 19.16 13.82
N LEU A 314 -11.26 20.15 12.92
CA LEU A 314 -10.97 21.55 13.23
C LEU A 314 -12.18 22.35 13.71
N ASP A 315 -13.38 21.96 13.28
CA ASP A 315 -14.67 22.59 13.55
C ASP A 315 -15.79 21.54 13.43
N ALA A 316 -16.04 20.83 14.53
CA ALA A 316 -16.99 19.71 14.57
C ALA A 316 -18.41 20.09 14.10
N ALA A 317 -18.85 21.32 14.37
CA ALA A 317 -20.17 21.78 13.95
C ALA A 317 -20.24 21.95 12.42
N ALA A 318 -19.27 22.66 11.83
CA ALA A 318 -19.22 22.84 10.38
C ALA A 318 -18.98 21.51 9.64
N GLY A 319 -18.16 20.62 10.20
CA GLY A 319 -17.90 19.30 9.65
C GLY A 319 -19.16 18.45 9.63
N ARG A 320 -19.87 18.39 10.76
CA ARG A 320 -21.16 17.69 10.88
C ARG A 320 -22.16 18.18 9.84
N GLU A 321 -22.30 19.50 9.67
CA GLU A 321 -23.20 20.08 8.66
C GLU A 321 -22.80 19.71 7.22
N ALA A 322 -21.49 19.75 6.91
CA ALA A 322 -20.99 19.38 5.59
C ALA A 322 -21.22 17.91 5.25
N ILE A 323 -20.99 17.00 6.22
CA ILE A 323 -21.22 15.56 6.04
C ILE A 323 -22.72 15.29 5.87
N LEU A 324 -23.58 15.92 6.68
CA LEU A 324 -25.04 15.79 6.57
C LEU A 324 -25.58 16.29 5.21
N ARG A 325 -24.98 17.34 4.65
CA ARG A 325 -25.30 17.82 3.30
C ARG A 325 -24.98 16.76 2.24
N ASP A 326 -23.78 16.17 2.29
CA ASP A 326 -23.38 15.12 1.35
C ASP A 326 -24.21 13.83 1.52
N LEU A 327 -24.59 13.50 2.76
CA LEU A 327 -25.46 12.37 3.03
C LEU A 327 -26.84 12.51 2.36
N LYS A 328 -27.35 13.76 2.26
CA LYS A 328 -28.62 14.13 1.64
C LYS A 328 -28.54 14.33 0.12
N ASP A 329 -27.38 14.73 -0.44
CA ASP A 329 -27.23 14.91 -1.89
C ASP A 329 -27.13 13.55 -2.60
N THR A 330 -28.10 13.25 -3.47
CA THR A 330 -28.16 12.01 -4.25
C THR A 330 -26.98 11.79 -5.22
N ARG A 331 -26.16 12.82 -5.48
CA ARG A 331 -24.96 12.73 -6.31
C ARG A 331 -23.68 12.49 -5.50
N ALA A 332 -23.73 12.67 -4.18
CA ALA A 332 -22.62 12.41 -3.29
C ALA A 332 -22.70 10.98 -2.72
N GLU A 333 -21.54 10.37 -2.50
CA GLU A 333 -21.40 9.11 -1.75
C GLU A 333 -20.25 9.27 -0.73
N PRO A 334 -20.44 10.02 0.37
CA PRO A 334 -19.42 10.14 1.41
C PRO A 334 -19.07 8.77 1.96
N GLY A 335 -17.77 8.52 2.17
CA GLY A 335 -17.28 7.26 2.73
C GLY A 335 -17.82 6.99 4.13
N LEU A 336 -17.97 5.70 4.48
CA LEU A 336 -18.48 5.30 5.80
C LEU A 336 -17.59 5.77 6.95
N ASP A 337 -16.29 5.97 6.69
CA ASP A 337 -15.35 6.51 7.68
C ASP A 337 -15.54 7.99 7.97
N VAL A 338 -16.29 8.70 7.13
CA VAL A 338 -16.75 10.06 7.38
C VAL A 338 -18.13 10.02 8.04
N VAL A 339 -19.03 9.17 7.56
CA VAL A 339 -20.36 8.99 8.15
C VAL A 339 -20.29 8.56 9.62
N LYS A 340 -19.32 7.73 10.01
CA LYS A 340 -19.13 7.29 11.41
C LYS A 340 -18.82 8.43 12.40
N LEU A 341 -18.46 9.61 11.90
CA LEU A 341 -18.25 10.81 12.74
C LEU A 341 -19.57 11.45 13.18
N LEU A 342 -20.67 11.15 12.49
CA LEU A 342 -22.00 11.63 12.84
C LEU A 342 -22.58 10.85 14.03
N SER A 343 -23.50 11.49 14.76
CA SER A 343 -24.26 10.78 15.80
C SER A 343 -25.25 9.78 15.17
N LYS A 344 -25.77 8.85 15.99
CA LYS A 344 -26.78 7.90 15.50
C LYS A 344 -28.05 8.61 15.04
N GLU A 345 -28.44 9.68 15.72
CA GLU A 345 -29.60 10.51 15.39
C GLU A 345 -29.42 11.20 14.03
N ASP A 346 -28.22 11.68 13.73
CA ASP A 346 -27.88 12.30 12.45
C ASP A 346 -28.00 11.31 11.29
N VAL A 347 -27.40 10.13 11.44
CA VAL A 347 -27.45 9.07 10.43
C VAL A 347 -28.90 8.60 10.24
N ALA A 348 -29.70 8.54 11.31
CA ALA A 348 -31.09 8.12 11.25
C ALA A 348 -31.92 8.96 10.27
N THR A 349 -31.60 10.24 10.09
CA THR A 349 -32.30 11.13 9.14
C THR A 349 -32.16 10.70 7.68
N ALA A 350 -31.14 9.91 7.34
CA ALA A 350 -30.89 9.43 5.99
C ALA A 350 -31.45 8.03 5.70
N LEU A 351 -31.87 7.28 6.74
CA LEU A 351 -32.27 5.88 6.59
C LEU A 351 -33.58 5.73 5.82
N GLN A 352 -34.62 6.49 6.17
CA GLN A 352 -35.89 6.41 5.45
C GLN A 352 -35.76 6.79 3.96
N PRO A 353 -35.09 7.91 3.59
CA PRO A 353 -34.77 8.19 2.19
C PRO A 353 -33.95 7.10 1.49
N ALA A 354 -33.03 6.44 2.20
CA ALA A 354 -32.26 5.32 1.65
C ALA A 354 -33.15 4.11 1.33
N VAL A 355 -34.07 3.74 2.23
CA VAL A 355 -35.07 2.68 1.98
C VAL A 355 -35.91 3.02 0.75
N GLU A 356 -36.41 4.24 0.65
CA GLU A 356 -37.24 4.69 -0.49
C GLU A 356 -36.48 4.59 -1.82
N ARG A 357 -35.20 4.99 -1.86
CA ARG A 357 -34.37 4.86 -3.06
C ARG A 357 -34.10 3.40 -3.42
N ILE A 358 -33.91 2.51 -2.44
CA ILE A 358 -33.73 1.07 -2.68
C ILE A 358 -34.99 0.47 -3.31
N VAL A 359 -36.17 0.78 -2.74
CA VAL A 359 -37.46 0.31 -3.24
C VAL A 359 -37.70 0.82 -4.68
N ASN A 360 -37.34 2.06 -4.97
CA ASN A 360 -37.51 2.69 -6.28
C ASN A 360 -36.39 2.37 -7.29
N ARG A 361 -35.43 1.50 -6.95
CA ARG A 361 -34.30 1.10 -7.80
C ARG A 361 -33.42 2.29 -8.24
N SER A 362 -33.31 3.30 -7.39
CA SER A 362 -32.49 4.49 -7.60
C SER A 362 -31.48 4.70 -6.47
N ALA A 363 -31.12 3.62 -5.77
CA ALA A 363 -30.21 3.65 -4.63
C ALA A 363 -28.75 3.81 -5.05
N ARG A 364 -28.01 4.58 -4.26
CA ARG A 364 -26.55 4.67 -4.26
C ARG A 364 -25.96 3.45 -3.57
N THR A 365 -24.67 3.19 -3.78
CA THR A 365 -23.98 2.14 -3.01
C THR A 365 -24.02 2.45 -1.51
N LEU A 366 -23.83 3.71 -1.15
CA LEU A 366 -23.92 4.21 0.23
C LEU A 366 -25.25 3.88 0.90
N ASP A 367 -26.37 3.94 0.18
CA ASP A 367 -27.69 3.70 0.76
C ASP A 367 -27.79 2.28 1.33
N TYR A 368 -27.28 1.28 0.62
CA TYR A 368 -27.25 -0.10 1.10
C TYR A 368 -26.36 -0.28 2.33
N GLU A 369 -25.17 0.33 2.35
CA GLU A 369 -24.25 0.27 3.49
C GLU A 369 -24.85 0.94 4.76
N LEU A 370 -25.56 2.07 4.60
CA LEU A 370 -26.28 2.72 5.70
C LEU A 370 -27.35 1.79 6.28
N ILE A 371 -28.14 1.14 5.43
CA ILE A 371 -29.16 0.20 5.85
C ILE A 371 -28.54 -1.00 6.57
N GLY A 372 -27.49 -1.60 5.99
CA GLY A 372 -26.73 -2.70 6.58
C GLY A 372 -26.37 -2.44 8.05
N ARG A 373 -25.85 -1.25 8.33
CA ARG A 373 -25.30 -0.89 9.64
C ARG A 373 -26.31 -0.30 10.61
N TYR A 374 -27.26 0.52 10.15
CA TYR A 374 -28.02 1.41 11.02
C TYR A 374 -29.55 1.23 10.96
N ALA A 375 -30.11 0.62 9.90
CA ALA A 375 -31.57 0.50 9.79
C ALA A 375 -32.19 -0.40 10.87
N GLY A 376 -33.38 -0.03 11.34
CA GLY A 376 -34.15 -0.82 12.30
C GLY A 376 -35.16 -1.76 11.66
N GLU A 377 -35.99 -2.38 12.51
CA GLU A 377 -37.05 -3.33 12.12
C GLU A 377 -38.15 -2.70 11.25
N SER A 378 -38.41 -1.40 11.40
CA SER A 378 -39.43 -0.69 10.62
C SER A 378 -39.19 -0.73 9.10
N ALA A 379 -37.94 -0.89 8.65
CA ALA A 379 -37.60 -0.99 7.23
C ALA A 379 -37.78 -2.41 6.65
N LEU A 380 -37.99 -3.43 7.49
CA LEU A 380 -37.92 -4.84 7.11
C LEU A 380 -38.93 -5.19 6.00
N PRO A 381 -40.23 -4.84 6.08
CA PRO A 381 -41.19 -5.22 5.05
C PRO A 381 -40.84 -4.64 3.66
N ALA A 382 -40.39 -3.39 3.63
CA ALA A 382 -40.02 -2.71 2.39
C ALA A 382 -38.75 -3.31 1.76
N LEU A 383 -37.74 -3.61 2.59
CA LEU A 383 -36.48 -4.17 2.13
C LEU A 383 -36.60 -5.64 1.71
N GLN A 384 -37.43 -6.43 2.39
CA GLN A 384 -37.77 -7.79 1.95
C GLN A 384 -38.45 -7.77 0.58
N ALA A 385 -39.41 -6.87 0.36
CA ALA A 385 -40.07 -6.72 -0.92
C ALA A 385 -39.13 -6.26 -2.05
N ALA A 386 -38.12 -5.44 -1.72
CA ALA A 386 -37.11 -4.95 -2.67
C ALA A 386 -36.02 -5.99 -2.98
N PHE A 387 -35.72 -6.90 -2.05
CA PHE A 387 -34.69 -7.92 -2.21
C PHE A 387 -35.19 -9.10 -3.06
N LYS A 388 -35.14 -8.93 -4.38
CA LYS A 388 -35.48 -9.98 -5.35
C LYS A 388 -34.26 -10.32 -6.19
N GLU A 389 -34.08 -11.61 -6.52
CA GLU A 389 -33.00 -12.12 -7.37
C GLU A 389 -31.60 -11.68 -6.90
N PRO A 390 -31.16 -12.11 -5.70
CA PRO A 390 -29.94 -11.63 -5.07
C PRO A 390 -28.69 -11.80 -5.94
N GLY A 391 -28.58 -12.86 -6.75
CA GLY A 391 -27.43 -13.07 -7.63
C GLY A 391 -27.33 -12.12 -8.83
N LYS A 392 -28.32 -11.26 -9.08
CA LYS A 392 -28.21 -10.16 -10.08
C LYS A 392 -27.82 -8.81 -9.46
N MET A 393 -27.82 -8.72 -8.13
CA MET A 393 -27.42 -7.50 -7.42
C MET A 393 -25.90 -7.41 -7.36
N GLY A 394 -25.35 -6.19 -7.43
CA GLY A 394 -23.91 -5.99 -7.19
C GLY A 394 -23.52 -6.45 -5.78
N CYS A 395 -22.27 -6.92 -5.60
CA CYS A 395 -21.85 -7.59 -4.36
C CYS A 395 -21.98 -6.71 -3.12
N THR A 396 -21.53 -5.45 -3.19
CA THR A 396 -21.62 -4.52 -2.05
C THR A 396 -23.07 -4.29 -1.60
N PRO A 397 -24.03 -3.91 -2.48
CA PRO A 397 -25.45 -3.89 -2.13
C PRO A 397 -25.99 -5.20 -1.54
N GLN A 398 -25.68 -6.34 -2.17
CA GLN A 398 -26.17 -7.65 -1.74
C GLN A 398 -25.72 -7.97 -0.30
N SER A 399 -24.41 -7.89 -0.04
CA SER A 399 -23.83 -8.19 1.27
C SER A 399 -24.29 -7.21 2.35
N ALA A 400 -24.50 -5.94 2.01
CA ALA A 400 -25.05 -4.96 2.96
C ALA A 400 -26.50 -5.28 3.35
N MET A 401 -27.35 -5.70 2.40
CA MET A 401 -28.72 -6.14 2.70
C MET A 401 -28.74 -7.44 3.51
N LEU A 402 -27.86 -8.40 3.21
CA LEU A 402 -27.76 -9.64 3.98
C LEU A 402 -27.32 -9.38 5.43
N ARG A 403 -26.35 -8.48 5.65
CA ARG A 403 -25.99 -8.03 7.01
C ARG A 403 -27.17 -7.38 7.74
N TYR A 404 -27.96 -6.55 7.05
CA TYR A 404 -29.19 -5.98 7.62
C TYR A 404 -30.18 -7.08 8.05
N PHE A 405 -30.47 -8.05 7.19
CA PHE A 405 -31.41 -9.13 7.51
C PHE A 405 -30.89 -10.00 8.65
N LEU A 406 -29.60 -10.34 8.68
CA LEU A 406 -29.01 -11.07 9.81
C LEU A 406 -29.11 -10.29 11.13
N ARG A 407 -29.03 -8.96 11.08
CA ARG A 407 -29.16 -8.11 12.26
C ARG A 407 -30.60 -7.98 12.76
N VAL A 408 -31.57 -7.88 11.87
CA VAL A 408 -32.97 -7.52 12.20
C VAL A 408 -33.92 -8.71 12.19
N ALA A 409 -33.75 -9.66 11.27
CA ALA A 409 -34.58 -10.86 11.12
C ALA A 409 -33.68 -12.08 10.84
N PRO A 410 -32.95 -12.59 11.85
CA PRO A 410 -31.85 -13.54 11.66
C PRO A 410 -32.23 -14.79 10.85
N ASP A 411 -33.40 -15.38 11.09
CA ASP A 411 -33.87 -16.58 10.39
C ASP A 411 -34.05 -16.31 8.89
N TYR A 412 -34.74 -15.22 8.53
CA TYR A 412 -34.87 -14.79 7.15
C TYR A 412 -33.51 -14.43 6.54
N GLY A 413 -32.64 -13.75 7.29
CA GLY A 413 -31.29 -13.43 6.85
C GLY A 413 -30.46 -14.68 6.52
N ALA A 414 -30.54 -15.72 7.35
CA ALA A 414 -29.87 -16.99 7.12
C ALA A 414 -30.38 -17.69 5.85
N GLU A 415 -31.70 -17.70 5.63
CA GLU A 415 -32.30 -18.21 4.39
C GLU A 415 -31.78 -17.44 3.16
N GLN A 416 -31.71 -16.12 3.23
CA GLN A 416 -31.23 -15.29 2.12
C GLN A 416 -29.72 -15.43 1.87
N VAL A 417 -28.91 -15.67 2.91
CA VAL A 417 -27.49 -16.00 2.75
C VAL A 417 -27.35 -17.34 2.02
N ALA A 418 -28.07 -18.38 2.45
CA ALA A 418 -28.06 -19.68 1.80
C ALA A 418 -28.51 -19.59 0.33
N ALA A 419 -29.58 -18.85 0.05
CA ALA A 419 -30.05 -18.60 -1.32
C ALA A 419 -29.02 -17.87 -2.17
N SER A 420 -28.33 -16.87 -1.60
CA SER A 420 -27.30 -16.09 -2.28
C SER A 420 -26.03 -16.90 -2.60
N LEU A 421 -25.62 -17.81 -1.73
CA LEU A 421 -24.50 -18.73 -2.00
C LEU A 421 -24.81 -19.72 -3.13
N ASN A 422 -26.09 -20.06 -3.31
CA ASN A 422 -26.56 -20.96 -4.36
C ASN A 422 -26.81 -20.24 -5.69
N ASP A 423 -26.96 -18.91 -5.70
CA ASP A 423 -27.18 -18.13 -6.93
C ASP A 423 -25.86 -17.74 -7.62
N ARG A 424 -25.28 -18.71 -8.34
CA ARG A 424 -23.92 -18.60 -8.92
C ARG A 424 -23.88 -18.04 -10.35
N LYS A 425 -25.02 -17.63 -10.92
CA LYS A 425 -25.15 -17.48 -12.37
C LYS A 425 -24.56 -16.18 -12.95
N PHE A 426 -24.63 -15.06 -12.23
CA PHE A 426 -24.41 -13.75 -12.86
C PHE A 426 -23.22 -12.96 -12.29
N THR A 427 -23.16 -12.73 -10.99
CA THR A 427 -22.24 -11.72 -10.42
C THR A 427 -20.98 -12.29 -9.78
N GLY A 428 -20.98 -13.58 -9.42
CA GLY A 428 -19.86 -14.22 -8.74
C GLY A 428 -19.69 -13.82 -7.26
N CYS A 429 -20.59 -13.00 -6.70
CA CYS A 429 -20.49 -12.48 -5.33
C CYS A 429 -20.45 -13.57 -4.26
N TYR A 430 -21.03 -14.75 -4.53
CA TYR A 430 -21.00 -15.91 -3.64
C TYR A 430 -19.56 -16.28 -3.20
N LYS A 431 -18.54 -16.02 -4.02
CA LYS A 431 -17.13 -16.33 -3.74
C LYS A 431 -16.50 -15.47 -2.64
N SER A 432 -17.04 -14.29 -2.36
CA SER A 432 -16.55 -13.38 -1.30
C SER A 432 -17.53 -13.26 -0.13
N LEU A 433 -18.79 -13.68 -0.34
CA LEU A 433 -19.92 -13.35 0.52
C LEU A 433 -19.71 -13.63 2.02
N LEU A 434 -19.18 -14.79 2.42
CA LEU A 434 -19.05 -15.12 3.85
C LEU A 434 -18.11 -14.17 4.58
N GLN A 435 -17.02 -13.75 3.94
CA GLN A 435 -16.12 -12.74 4.50
C GLN A 435 -16.79 -11.36 4.60
N GLU A 436 -17.64 -11.01 3.62
CA GLU A 436 -18.34 -9.72 3.57
C GLU A 436 -19.45 -9.58 4.64
N LEU A 437 -19.93 -10.69 5.20
CA LEU A 437 -20.86 -10.68 6.35
C LEU A 437 -20.24 -10.07 7.61
N GLY A 438 -18.91 -10.12 7.74
CA GLY A 438 -18.22 -9.51 8.87
C GLY A 438 -18.67 -10.10 10.22
N SER A 439 -18.93 -9.21 11.18
CA SER A 439 -19.39 -9.55 12.53
C SER A 439 -20.74 -10.27 12.59
N GLU A 440 -21.49 -10.34 11.48
CA GLU A 440 -22.75 -11.09 11.41
C GLU A 440 -22.55 -12.58 11.06
N LEU A 441 -21.34 -13.01 10.66
CA LEU A 441 -21.03 -14.41 10.31
C LEU A 441 -21.45 -15.41 11.40
N PRO A 442 -21.24 -15.18 12.71
CA PRO A 442 -21.63 -16.14 13.75
C PRO A 442 -23.08 -16.64 13.67
N LYS A 443 -24.00 -15.80 13.19
CA LYS A 443 -25.43 -16.13 13.04
C LYS A 443 -25.69 -17.17 11.94
N VAL A 444 -24.77 -17.32 11.00
CA VAL A 444 -24.83 -18.28 9.88
C VAL A 444 -23.62 -19.21 9.88
N GLN A 445 -22.97 -19.40 11.03
CA GLN A 445 -21.76 -20.21 11.12
C GLN A 445 -21.95 -21.63 10.57
N GLN A 446 -23.10 -22.26 10.78
CA GLN A 446 -23.36 -23.60 10.24
C GLN A 446 -23.41 -23.63 8.71
N ILE A 447 -23.91 -22.56 8.07
CA ILE A 447 -23.87 -22.40 6.62
C ILE A 447 -22.40 -22.26 6.15
N ALA A 448 -21.61 -21.44 6.84
CA ALA A 448 -20.19 -21.29 6.55
C ALA A 448 -19.39 -22.59 6.76
N ILE A 449 -19.70 -23.37 7.81
CA ILE A 449 -19.11 -24.69 8.04
C ILE A 449 -19.48 -25.65 6.91
N GLY A 450 -20.75 -25.68 6.47
CA GLY A 450 -21.16 -26.49 5.33
C GLY A 450 -20.47 -26.07 4.02
N ALA A 451 -20.17 -24.78 3.86
CA ALA A 451 -19.45 -24.26 2.70
C ALA A 451 -17.96 -24.68 2.65
N LEU A 452 -17.40 -25.25 3.73
CA LEU A 452 -16.08 -25.90 3.70
C LEU A 452 -16.07 -27.17 2.82
N ASP A 453 -17.24 -27.70 2.48
CA ASP A 453 -17.42 -28.90 1.65
C ASP A 453 -17.69 -28.54 0.17
N ASP A 454 -17.72 -27.24 -0.16
CA ASP A 454 -17.98 -26.74 -1.51
C ASP A 454 -16.69 -26.20 -2.14
N PRO A 455 -16.18 -26.81 -3.23
CA PRO A 455 -14.92 -26.40 -3.86
C PRO A 455 -14.85 -24.95 -4.34
N ASP A 456 -15.99 -24.28 -4.57
CA ASP A 456 -16.00 -22.86 -4.97
C ASP A 456 -15.99 -21.90 -3.76
N LEU A 457 -16.31 -22.38 -2.56
CA LEU A 457 -16.54 -21.58 -1.36
C LEU A 457 -15.57 -21.89 -0.22
N GLU A 458 -14.95 -23.07 -0.23
CA GLU A 458 -14.12 -23.61 0.86
C GLU A 458 -13.07 -22.63 1.38
N GLN A 459 -12.36 -21.94 0.49
CA GLN A 459 -11.36 -20.93 0.89
C GLN A 459 -12.02 -19.70 1.52
N ASN A 460 -13.13 -19.21 0.96
CA ASN A 460 -13.86 -18.07 1.50
C ASN A 460 -14.45 -18.38 2.88
N ALA A 461 -15.00 -19.58 3.03
CA ALA A 461 -15.52 -20.12 4.27
C ALA A 461 -14.43 -20.26 5.33
N ALA A 462 -13.28 -20.84 4.98
CA ALA A 462 -12.15 -21.00 5.89
C ALA A 462 -11.67 -19.64 6.44
N LEU A 463 -11.43 -18.68 5.56
CA LEU A 463 -10.98 -17.34 5.95
C LEU A 463 -12.03 -16.59 6.78
N ALA A 464 -13.31 -16.67 6.41
CA ALA A 464 -14.40 -16.06 7.17
C ALA A 464 -14.51 -16.66 8.58
N LEU A 465 -14.51 -17.99 8.70
CA LEU A 465 -14.57 -18.71 9.97
C LEU A 465 -13.34 -18.43 10.84
N GLY A 466 -12.15 -18.34 10.25
CA GLY A 466 -10.94 -17.93 10.96
C GLY A 466 -11.08 -16.53 11.58
N HIS A 467 -11.58 -15.56 10.82
CA HIS A 467 -11.61 -14.18 11.28
C HIS A 467 -12.81 -13.84 12.18
N TRP A 468 -14.00 -14.38 11.88
CA TRP A 468 -15.26 -14.03 12.55
C TRP A 468 -15.98 -15.21 13.22
N GLY A 469 -15.57 -16.46 12.96
CA GLY A 469 -16.22 -17.64 13.53
C GLY A 469 -16.08 -17.72 15.05
N THR A 470 -17.04 -18.35 15.71
CA THR A 470 -17.00 -18.64 17.15
C THR A 470 -15.94 -19.71 17.45
N PRO A 471 -15.58 -19.97 18.73
CA PRO A 471 -14.61 -21.02 19.09
C PRO A 471 -14.94 -22.40 18.48
N ASP A 472 -16.22 -22.72 18.27
CA ASP A 472 -16.65 -24.00 17.69
C ASP A 472 -16.23 -24.19 16.22
N ALA A 473 -15.93 -23.09 15.51
CA ALA A 473 -15.48 -23.13 14.12
C ALA A 473 -14.11 -23.82 13.98
N GLU A 474 -13.25 -23.74 15.00
CA GLU A 474 -11.90 -24.30 14.94
C GLU A 474 -11.94 -25.80 14.59
N LYS A 475 -12.85 -26.55 15.23
CA LYS A 475 -12.99 -27.99 15.01
C LYS A 475 -13.40 -28.32 13.58
N ALA A 476 -14.23 -27.49 12.96
CA ALA A 476 -14.64 -27.66 11.56
C ALA A 476 -13.48 -27.40 10.59
N LEU A 477 -12.67 -26.37 10.86
CA LEU A 477 -11.48 -26.06 10.07
C LEU A 477 -10.45 -27.21 10.12
N TRP A 478 -10.19 -27.75 11.31
CA TRP A 478 -9.32 -28.93 11.46
C TRP A 478 -9.83 -30.15 10.68
N ARG A 479 -11.13 -30.40 10.71
CA ARG A 479 -11.73 -31.51 9.95
C ARG A 479 -11.59 -31.29 8.45
N SER A 480 -11.82 -30.08 7.97
CA SER A 480 -11.65 -29.72 6.56
C SER A 480 -10.19 -29.90 6.11
N LEU A 481 -9.21 -29.48 6.94
CA LEU A 481 -7.78 -29.72 6.66
C LEU A 481 -7.44 -31.22 6.60
N GLN A 482 -7.97 -32.02 7.53
CA GLN A 482 -7.77 -33.47 7.52
C GLN A 482 -8.34 -34.11 6.25
N ARG A 483 -9.57 -33.75 5.87
CA ARG A 483 -10.19 -34.24 4.64
C ARG A 483 -9.39 -33.83 3.40
N PHE A 484 -8.95 -32.58 3.34
CA PHE A 484 -8.09 -32.11 2.25
C PHE A 484 -6.85 -32.99 2.12
N HIS A 485 -6.17 -33.32 3.22
CA HIS A 485 -4.99 -34.20 3.19
C HIS A 485 -5.32 -35.65 2.80
N GLU A 486 -6.50 -36.17 3.16
CA GLU A 486 -6.97 -37.48 2.72
C GLU A 486 -7.25 -37.51 1.21
N GLU A 487 -7.94 -36.49 0.66
CA GLU A 487 -8.28 -36.39 -0.76
C GLU A 487 -7.06 -36.15 -1.66
N TRP A 488 -6.08 -35.40 -1.15
CA TRP A 488 -4.88 -35.01 -1.89
C TRP A 488 -3.67 -35.91 -1.61
N ALA A 489 -3.81 -36.98 -0.83
CA ALA A 489 -2.72 -37.89 -0.49
C ALA A 489 -1.97 -38.42 -1.74
N ASP A 490 -2.73 -38.86 -2.75
CA ASP A 490 -2.21 -39.37 -4.03
C ASP A 490 -1.81 -38.26 -5.02
N HIS A 491 -2.11 -37.00 -4.68
CA HIS A 491 -1.86 -35.82 -5.52
C HIS A 491 -0.78 -34.90 -4.92
N SER A 492 -0.09 -35.34 -3.87
CA SER A 492 0.87 -34.53 -3.10
C SER A 492 2.03 -33.97 -3.95
N GLU A 493 2.42 -34.63 -5.04
CA GLU A 493 3.44 -34.12 -5.97
C GLU A 493 2.96 -32.86 -6.72
N GLN A 494 1.67 -32.75 -7.04
CA GLN A 494 1.10 -31.58 -7.72
C GLN A 494 1.14 -30.33 -6.84
N LEU A 495 1.06 -30.53 -5.52
CA LEU A 495 1.10 -29.45 -4.51
C LEU A 495 2.52 -29.02 -4.14
N ARG A 496 3.51 -29.90 -4.38
CA ARG A 496 4.94 -29.60 -4.18
C ARG A 496 5.56 -28.88 -5.38
N SER A 497 4.97 -29.01 -6.57
CA SER A 497 5.37 -28.27 -7.78
C SER A 497 4.84 -26.83 -7.74
N THR A 498 5.53 -25.85 -8.34
CA THR A 498 4.98 -24.50 -8.54
C THR A 498 3.90 -24.58 -9.63
N PRO A 499 2.63 -24.71 -9.27
CA PRO A 499 1.61 -25.15 -10.20
C PRO A 499 1.20 -23.96 -11.09
N GLU A 500 0.80 -24.21 -12.33
CA GLU A 500 0.21 -23.15 -13.17
C GLU A 500 -0.97 -22.52 -12.43
N TYR A 501 -1.10 -21.20 -12.52
CA TYR A 501 -2.03 -20.40 -11.70
C TYR A 501 -3.48 -20.90 -11.69
N GLN A 502 -3.93 -21.55 -12.77
CA GLN A 502 -5.28 -22.09 -12.92
C GLN A 502 -5.39 -23.62 -12.74
N SER A 503 -4.26 -24.30 -12.52
CA SER A 503 -4.26 -25.76 -12.37
C SER A 503 -4.93 -26.20 -11.06
N PRO A 504 -5.42 -27.45 -10.98
CA PRO A 504 -5.93 -28.01 -9.74
C PRO A 504 -4.95 -27.87 -8.57
N GLY A 505 -3.64 -28.10 -8.80
CA GLY A 505 -2.61 -27.97 -7.77
C GLY A 505 -2.52 -26.56 -7.17
N SER A 506 -2.66 -25.51 -7.98
CA SER A 506 -2.67 -24.12 -7.48
C SER A 506 -3.86 -23.84 -6.56
N ARG A 507 -5.03 -24.41 -6.90
CA ARG A 507 -6.23 -24.31 -6.05
C ARG A 507 -6.05 -25.09 -4.74
N GLY A 508 -5.51 -26.31 -4.79
CA GLY A 508 -5.22 -27.10 -3.60
C GLY A 508 -4.23 -26.41 -2.65
N VAL A 509 -3.14 -25.84 -3.18
CA VAL A 509 -2.19 -25.05 -2.37
C VAL A 509 -2.86 -23.83 -1.74
N SER A 510 -3.70 -23.12 -2.50
CA SER A 510 -4.42 -21.94 -2.00
C SER A 510 -5.42 -22.29 -0.88
N LEU A 511 -6.09 -23.43 -1.00
CA LEU A 511 -6.99 -23.96 0.02
C LEU A 511 -6.22 -24.36 1.29
N GLU A 512 -5.15 -25.16 1.16
CA GLU A 512 -4.32 -25.57 2.31
C GLU A 512 -3.80 -24.35 3.06
N GLN A 513 -3.29 -23.35 2.33
CA GLN A 513 -2.86 -22.09 2.91
C GLN A 513 -3.99 -21.36 3.63
N GLY A 514 -5.18 -21.29 3.03
CA GLY A 514 -6.36 -20.68 3.64
C GLY A 514 -6.79 -21.38 4.94
N LEU A 515 -6.83 -22.71 4.94
CA LEU A 515 -7.18 -23.53 6.12
C LEU A 515 -6.14 -23.39 7.23
N VAL A 516 -4.85 -23.49 6.89
CA VAL A 516 -3.75 -23.33 7.85
C VAL A 516 -3.76 -21.92 8.44
N ALA A 517 -3.89 -20.88 7.59
CA ALA A 517 -3.99 -19.50 8.05
C ALA A 517 -5.18 -19.32 8.99
N ALA A 518 -6.37 -19.79 8.60
CA ALA A 518 -7.57 -19.69 9.43
C ALA A 518 -7.40 -20.36 10.81
N ILE A 519 -6.82 -21.56 10.87
CA ILE A 519 -6.55 -22.27 12.12
C ILE A 519 -5.52 -21.53 12.97
N VAL A 520 -4.44 -21.03 12.37
CA VAL A 520 -3.34 -20.41 13.10
C VAL A 520 -3.68 -19.02 13.62
N THR A 521 -4.31 -18.20 12.78
CA THR A 521 -4.56 -16.77 13.05
C THR A 521 -5.97 -16.51 13.52
N GLY A 522 -6.73 -17.55 13.86
CA GLY A 522 -8.14 -17.43 14.24
C GLY A 522 -8.37 -16.45 15.38
N SER A 523 -9.40 -15.60 15.27
CA SER A 523 -9.64 -14.53 16.25
C SER A 523 -10.15 -15.07 17.60
N ASN A 524 -10.87 -16.20 17.59
CA ASN A 524 -11.61 -16.71 18.75
C ASN A 524 -11.02 -17.98 19.41
N TRP A 525 -9.80 -18.37 19.05
CA TRP A 525 -9.05 -19.45 19.73
C TRP A 525 -7.54 -19.19 19.67
N ILE A 526 -6.79 -19.91 20.49
CA ILE A 526 -5.32 -19.83 20.50
C ILE A 526 -4.70 -21.05 19.84
N CYS A 527 -3.71 -20.82 18.97
CA CYS A 527 -2.88 -21.84 18.34
C CYS A 527 -1.46 -21.82 18.96
N PRO A 528 -1.25 -22.50 20.10
CA PRO A 528 0.02 -22.57 20.81
C PRO A 528 1.04 -23.48 20.09
N PRO A 529 2.31 -23.49 20.53
CA PRO A 529 3.39 -24.23 19.86
C PRO A 529 3.10 -25.70 19.56
N GLU A 530 2.38 -26.41 20.42
CA GLU A 530 2.00 -27.81 20.19
C GLU A 530 1.02 -27.98 19.02
N ARG A 531 0.10 -27.03 18.82
CA ARG A 531 -0.82 -27.04 17.67
C ARG A 531 -0.10 -26.61 16.39
N LEU A 532 0.79 -25.62 16.50
CA LEU A 532 1.68 -25.24 15.40
C LEU A 532 2.58 -26.40 14.97
N ALA A 533 3.14 -27.16 15.90
CA ALA A 533 3.94 -28.34 15.60
C ALA A 533 3.13 -29.42 14.89
N ARG A 534 1.86 -29.62 15.30
CA ARG A 534 0.92 -30.51 14.59
C ARG A 534 0.68 -30.05 13.15
N LEU A 535 0.42 -28.76 12.93
CA LEU A 535 0.26 -28.22 11.58
C LEU A 535 1.54 -28.36 10.75
N ASN A 536 2.71 -28.11 11.37
CA ASN A 536 4.00 -28.26 10.70
C ASN A 536 4.26 -29.69 10.23
N TYR A 537 3.64 -30.70 10.84
CA TYR A 537 3.73 -32.08 10.36
C TYR A 537 2.79 -32.37 9.19
N LEU A 538 1.69 -31.62 9.09
CA LEU A 538 0.63 -31.86 8.12
C LEU A 538 0.83 -31.10 6.79
N VAL A 539 1.44 -29.91 6.83
CA VAL A 539 1.60 -29.08 5.63
C VAL A 539 2.57 -29.70 4.61
N TRP A 540 2.32 -29.47 3.31
CA TRP A 540 3.16 -30.02 2.24
C TRP A 540 4.17 -29.06 1.64
N THR A 541 3.94 -27.75 1.72
CA THR A 541 4.83 -26.77 1.09
C THR A 541 5.93 -26.30 2.05
N ARG A 542 7.15 -26.16 1.51
CA ARG A 542 8.29 -25.61 2.26
C ARG A 542 8.01 -24.20 2.82
N ASN A 543 7.30 -23.37 2.05
CA ASN A 543 6.92 -22.03 2.49
C ASN A 543 6.07 -22.08 3.77
N GLN A 544 5.07 -22.97 3.83
CA GLN A 544 4.26 -23.14 5.04
C GLN A 544 5.09 -23.71 6.21
N HIS A 545 6.00 -24.66 5.97
CA HIS A 545 6.92 -25.11 7.03
C HIS A 545 7.76 -23.96 7.59
N ASP A 546 8.38 -23.16 6.72
CA ASP A 546 9.21 -22.03 7.13
C ASP A 546 8.38 -20.97 7.88
N GLN A 547 7.14 -20.71 7.45
CA GLN A 547 6.21 -19.81 8.12
C GLN A 547 5.80 -20.31 9.51
N ILE A 548 5.41 -21.59 9.63
CA ILE A 548 5.02 -22.19 10.92
C ILE A 548 6.20 -22.28 11.87
N ALA A 549 7.39 -22.64 11.38
CA ALA A 549 8.62 -22.62 12.16
C ALA A 549 8.94 -21.20 12.67
N GLY A 550 8.68 -20.18 11.86
CA GLY A 550 8.76 -18.78 12.25
C GLY A 550 7.84 -18.45 13.44
N TRP A 551 6.58 -18.88 13.40
CA TRP A 551 5.64 -18.70 14.50
C TRP A 551 6.06 -19.46 15.77
N ILE A 552 6.45 -20.73 15.64
CA ILE A 552 6.96 -21.52 16.78
C ILE A 552 8.16 -20.81 17.44
N LYS A 553 9.06 -20.24 16.63
CA LYS A 553 10.19 -19.47 17.13
C LYS A 553 9.77 -18.22 17.88
N GLN A 554 8.75 -17.48 17.41
CA GLN A 554 8.24 -16.30 18.10
C GLN A 554 7.72 -16.62 19.51
N TRP A 555 7.04 -17.76 19.68
CA TRP A 555 6.61 -18.25 20.99
C TRP A 555 7.79 -18.58 21.92
N GLY A 556 8.93 -19.02 21.38
CA GLY A 556 10.13 -19.36 22.16
C GLY A 556 11.05 -18.19 22.52
N GLN A 557 10.80 -16.98 22.00
CA GLN A 557 11.69 -15.81 22.16
C GLN A 557 11.47 -14.99 23.44
N GLY A 558 10.66 -15.48 24.39
CA GLY A 558 10.34 -14.79 25.66
C GLY A 558 9.01 -14.04 25.60
N SER A 559 8.88 -12.96 26.37
CA SER A 559 7.62 -12.17 26.45
C SER A 559 7.25 -11.57 25.09
N ALA A 560 6.15 -12.07 24.52
CA ALA A 560 5.69 -11.67 23.21
C ALA A 560 5.27 -10.20 23.20
N GLN A 561 5.46 -9.53 22.05
CA GLN A 561 5.18 -8.11 21.93
C GLN A 561 3.79 -7.89 21.33
N VAL A 562 3.01 -7.02 21.97
CA VAL A 562 1.81 -6.40 21.42
C VAL A 562 2.23 -5.13 20.68
N ASN A 563 1.96 -5.08 19.39
CA ASN A 563 2.29 -3.96 18.52
C ASN A 563 1.00 -3.27 18.05
N PRO A 564 0.70 -2.06 18.55
CA PRO A 564 -0.35 -1.21 18.02
C PRO A 564 0.08 -0.59 16.68
N ILE A 565 -0.72 -0.85 15.65
CA ILE A 565 -0.57 -0.27 14.31
C ILE A 565 -1.59 0.86 14.20
N TRP A 566 -1.05 2.07 14.07
CA TRP A 566 -1.84 3.29 13.97
C TRP A 566 -2.09 3.64 12.51
N TYR A 567 -3.36 3.77 12.16
CA TYR A 567 -3.78 4.32 10.88
C TYR A 567 -4.23 5.78 11.09
N PRO A 568 -4.43 6.57 10.02
CA PRO A 568 -5.01 7.92 10.11
C PRO A 568 -6.38 7.98 10.78
N GLU A 569 -7.05 6.84 10.91
CA GLU A 569 -8.31 6.69 11.60
C GLU A 569 -8.04 6.38 13.08
N ASP A 570 -8.80 6.97 13.99
CA ASP A 570 -8.62 6.87 15.45
C ASP A 570 -8.72 5.46 16.06
N ASN A 571 -8.83 4.41 15.25
CA ASN A 571 -8.96 3.02 15.64
C ASN A 571 -7.69 2.24 15.28
N PRO A 572 -6.72 2.07 16.20
CA PRO A 572 -5.56 1.24 15.93
C PRO A 572 -5.99 -0.22 15.74
N THR A 573 -5.23 -0.94 14.91
CA THR A 573 -5.27 -2.41 14.90
C THR A 573 -4.08 -2.94 15.66
N PHE A 574 -4.14 -4.19 16.09
CA PHE A 574 -3.12 -4.78 16.95
C PHE A 574 -2.57 -6.07 16.35
N SER A 575 -1.30 -6.32 16.64
CA SER A 575 -0.68 -7.63 16.42
C SER A 575 0.01 -8.14 17.67
N VAL A 576 -0.08 -9.44 17.92
CA VAL A 576 0.64 -10.17 18.96
C VAL A 576 0.94 -11.57 18.43
N LEU A 577 2.21 -11.99 18.43
CA LEU A 577 2.65 -13.26 17.82
C LEU A 577 2.16 -13.39 16.36
N GLN A 578 1.57 -14.54 15.99
CA GLN A 578 0.99 -14.77 14.67
C GLN A 578 -0.32 -14.00 14.39
N TYR A 579 -0.92 -13.38 15.40
CA TYR A 579 -2.21 -12.70 15.26
C TYR A 579 -1.97 -11.25 14.87
N SER A 580 -2.59 -10.81 13.78
CA SER A 580 -2.41 -9.46 13.23
C SER A 580 -3.72 -8.87 12.75
N GLY A 581 -3.81 -7.54 12.70
CA GLY A 581 -5.01 -6.85 12.22
C GLY A 581 -6.20 -6.98 13.17
N LEU A 582 -5.94 -7.27 14.45
CA LEU A 582 -6.99 -7.40 15.45
C LEU A 582 -7.60 -6.03 15.76
N THR A 583 -8.92 -5.95 15.87
CA THR A 583 -9.60 -4.80 16.49
C THR A 583 -9.33 -4.74 18.01
N GLU A 584 -9.69 -3.64 18.67
CA GLU A 584 -9.57 -3.54 20.14
C GLU A 584 -10.37 -4.67 20.83
N ASP A 585 -11.57 -4.97 20.34
CA ASP A 585 -12.42 -6.05 20.88
C ASP A 585 -11.83 -7.44 20.61
N GLN A 586 -11.32 -7.69 19.40
CA GLN A 586 -10.66 -8.96 19.08
C GLN A 586 -9.39 -9.15 19.90
N LEU A 587 -8.62 -8.08 20.18
CA LEU A 587 -7.47 -8.15 21.06
C LEU A 587 -7.88 -8.49 22.50
N ARG A 588 -8.96 -7.90 23.02
CA ARG A 588 -9.48 -8.24 24.36
C ARG A 588 -9.83 -9.73 24.45
N VAL A 589 -10.61 -10.23 23.51
CA VAL A 589 -10.96 -11.66 23.41
C VAL A 589 -9.70 -12.53 23.25
N LYS A 590 -8.68 -12.06 22.52
CA LYS A 590 -7.42 -12.78 22.38
C LYS A 590 -6.66 -12.87 23.71
N LEU A 591 -6.65 -11.79 24.50
CA LEU A 591 -5.98 -11.73 25.80
C LEU A 591 -6.63 -12.69 26.80
N GLU A 592 -7.93 -12.91 26.72
CA GLU A 592 -8.66 -13.90 27.52
C GLU A 592 -8.22 -15.35 27.24
N GLN A 593 -7.71 -15.61 26.04
CA GLN A 593 -7.31 -16.96 25.59
C GLN A 593 -5.87 -17.31 25.97
N PHE A 594 -5.06 -16.33 26.38
CA PHE A 594 -3.70 -16.60 26.84
C PHE A 594 -3.73 -17.28 28.22
N PRO A 595 -2.78 -18.19 28.51
CA PRO A 595 -2.67 -18.78 29.83
C PRO A 595 -2.48 -17.72 30.93
N SER A 596 -3.11 -17.91 32.08
CA SER A 596 -2.87 -17.06 33.25
C SER A 596 -1.39 -17.08 33.65
N GLY A 597 -0.82 -15.92 33.97
CA GLY A 597 0.61 -15.71 34.19
C GLY A 597 1.39 -15.32 32.93
N THR A 598 0.75 -15.22 31.76
CA THR A 598 1.40 -14.73 30.54
C THR A 598 1.85 -13.28 30.71
N GLN A 599 3.10 -13.00 30.35
CA GLN A 599 3.67 -11.66 30.30
C GLN A 599 3.84 -11.23 28.84
N LEU A 600 3.24 -10.10 28.48
CA LEU A 600 3.38 -9.50 27.15
C LEU A 600 3.99 -8.11 27.27
N ARG A 601 4.74 -7.72 26.25
CA ARG A 601 5.39 -6.40 26.17
C ARG A 601 4.61 -5.51 25.22
N TRP A 602 4.24 -4.32 25.65
CA TRP A 602 3.49 -3.35 24.84
C TRP A 602 4.42 -2.33 24.20
N LEU A 603 4.41 -2.24 22.88
CA LEU A 603 5.22 -1.27 22.16
C LEU A 603 4.61 0.14 22.25
N LEU A 604 5.42 1.11 22.69
CA LEU A 604 5.14 2.53 22.55
C LEU A 604 6.08 3.16 21.53
N TRP A 605 5.51 3.92 20.60
CA TRP A 605 6.22 4.66 19.57
C TRP A 605 6.57 6.05 20.07
N GLN A 606 7.83 6.46 19.93
CA GLN A 606 8.23 7.83 20.20
C GLN A 606 7.65 8.78 19.14
N PRO A 607 7.42 10.06 19.47
CA PRO A 607 7.05 11.06 18.49
C PRO A 607 7.97 11.03 17.26
N GLY A 608 7.37 10.99 16.05
CA GLY A 608 8.10 10.95 14.78
C GLY A 608 8.55 9.57 14.30
N GLN A 609 8.39 8.49 15.07
CA GLN A 609 8.77 7.13 14.63
C GLN A 609 7.73 6.46 13.72
N ILE A 610 6.50 6.94 13.72
CA ILE A 610 5.41 6.40 12.91
C ILE A 610 4.69 7.52 12.14
N SER A 611 4.17 7.16 10.97
CA SER A 611 3.32 8.03 10.16
C SER A 611 1.96 7.35 9.94
N PRO A 612 0.84 7.99 10.33
CA PRO A 612 0.76 9.33 10.90
C PRO A 612 1.29 9.40 12.34
N PRO A 613 1.83 10.55 12.78
CA PRO A 613 2.29 10.72 14.15
C PRO A 613 1.12 10.61 15.13
N VAL A 614 1.31 9.85 16.21
CA VAL A 614 0.30 9.68 17.28
C VAL A 614 0.87 10.20 18.60
N SER A 615 0.09 11.03 19.29
CA SER A 615 0.51 11.61 20.58
C SER A 615 0.74 10.53 21.64
N MET A 616 1.73 10.74 22.50
CA MET A 616 2.01 9.82 23.62
C MET A 616 0.77 9.61 24.50
N ALA A 617 0.02 10.67 24.80
CA ALA A 617 -1.20 10.58 25.59
C ALA A 617 -2.25 9.62 24.98
N LYS A 618 -2.39 9.63 23.65
CA LYS A 618 -3.31 8.72 22.94
C LYS A 618 -2.83 7.28 23.00
N GLN A 619 -1.53 7.05 22.83
CA GLN A 619 -0.93 5.71 22.96
C GLN A 619 -1.11 5.14 24.39
N GLU A 620 -0.90 5.98 25.41
CA GLU A 620 -1.08 5.60 26.81
C GLU A 620 -2.53 5.30 27.16
N ALA A 621 -3.48 6.08 26.64
CA ALA A 621 -4.90 5.83 26.87
C ALA A 621 -5.35 4.46 26.33
N VAL A 622 -4.85 4.05 25.15
CA VAL A 622 -5.12 2.71 24.61
C VAL A 622 -4.45 1.63 25.45
N PHE A 623 -3.19 1.82 25.82
CA PHE A 623 -2.46 0.89 26.68
C PHE A 623 -3.20 0.63 27.99
N GLU A 624 -3.66 1.66 28.71
CA GLU A 624 -4.32 1.49 30.00
C GLU A 624 -5.65 0.74 29.89
N ARG A 625 -6.43 1.00 28.83
CA ARG A 625 -7.68 0.25 28.56
C ARG A 625 -7.42 -1.24 28.34
N ILE A 626 -6.42 -1.56 27.53
CA ILE A 626 -6.08 -2.95 27.21
C ILE A 626 -5.39 -3.66 28.39
N ARG A 627 -4.53 -2.96 29.14
CA ARG A 627 -3.89 -3.47 30.37
C ARG A 627 -4.94 -3.83 31.42
N SER A 628 -5.94 -2.97 31.60
CA SER A 628 -7.03 -3.24 32.54
C SER A 628 -7.82 -4.48 32.15
N ALA A 629 -8.10 -4.68 30.85
CA ALA A 629 -8.75 -5.89 30.36
C ALA A 629 -7.86 -7.15 30.55
N ALA A 630 -6.58 -7.08 30.17
CA ALA A 630 -5.64 -8.20 30.31
C ALA A 630 -5.51 -8.69 31.76
N ALA A 631 -5.45 -7.75 32.72
CA ALA A 631 -5.29 -8.07 34.13
C ALA A 631 -6.46 -8.88 34.72
N GLN A 632 -7.68 -8.73 34.18
CA GLN A 632 -8.85 -9.50 34.60
C GLN A 632 -8.71 -11.00 34.30
N HIS A 633 -7.82 -11.36 33.37
CA HIS A 633 -7.57 -12.75 32.94
C HIS A 633 -6.17 -13.26 33.33
N GLY A 634 -5.49 -12.57 34.25
CA GLY A 634 -4.17 -12.97 34.72
C GLY A 634 -3.03 -12.75 33.71
N VAL A 635 -3.25 -11.92 32.68
CA VAL A 635 -2.22 -11.52 31.70
C VAL A 635 -1.63 -10.17 32.10
N THR A 636 -0.31 -10.06 32.14
CA THR A 636 0.39 -8.83 32.49
C THR A 636 0.94 -8.15 31.24
N LEU A 637 0.70 -6.83 31.10
CA LEU A 637 1.28 -6.01 30.04
C LEU A 637 2.32 -5.05 30.61
N GLU A 638 3.54 -5.11 30.08
CA GLU A 638 4.64 -4.23 30.46
C GLU A 638 4.98 -3.29 29.31
N LYS A 639 5.15 -1.99 29.59
CA LYS A 639 5.56 -1.01 28.58
C LYS A 639 7.00 -1.31 28.14
N VAL A 640 7.24 -1.31 26.83
CA VAL A 640 8.59 -1.23 26.26
C VAL A 640 8.66 -0.11 25.24
N THR A 641 9.70 0.70 25.38
CA THR A 641 10.08 1.68 24.37
C THR A 641 10.90 0.96 23.29
N GLN A 642 10.63 1.22 22.02
CA GLN A 642 11.52 0.76 20.96
C GLN A 642 12.92 1.41 21.17
N PRO A 643 14.03 0.66 21.04
CA PRO A 643 15.36 1.25 21.07
C PRO A 643 15.61 2.22 19.91
#